data_AF-A0A545UHE1-F1
#
_entry.id   AF-A0A545UHE1-F1
#
_cell.length_a   1.000
_cell.length_b   1.000
_cell.length_c   1.000
_cell.angle_alpha   90.00
_cell.angle_beta   90.00
_cell.angle_gamma   90.00
#
_symmetry.space_group_name_H-M   'P 1'
#
loop_
_entity.id
_entity.type
_entity.pdbx_description
1 polymer ?
#
loop_
_entity_poly.entity_id
_entity_poly.type
_entity_poly.pdbx_seq_one_letter_code
_entity_poly.pdbx_strand_id
1 'polypeptide(L)'
;MILNARFICGYKFSNCLGVTFLLLVACGGGSGGGGITQYTLTVSVNGSGSVSSDVSGIDCGSDCSKNYNDGTAVDLTAVPAEGFIFSGWSGACSGTSRCQVTMSQNQAVTAVFSEETQLGEYSLNVVNDGGGMVSSQPVGIECGTDCAENYTENTDVTLTATAEATHTFDGWSGDCNGTDTCQLSMSQNRLVTAIFIPKSTLTVSKNEGGMVTSQPEGIDCGNDCDQAYARNTNVVLTATPQDGYIFSGWAGDDCSGQEPCSLFLNGDKVVTATFAVIATELTIADMGMHEIEHGKVFQFQPQINGEFSICRKDMGHDDVKVDSETGAISWDTGELAYGRGFHIRIKCSSYTETAYGSMVVHVDRSGTSRLRVAGEDGISPYIGVAGQAMTGGDTIVFPDGVYPVSITKDDSSENAFRATSPTSGTALQYSTVIARSPGGVTISGTANENLPKQRNAFQFSDVSYAAVVGFAIENVQRSAVTVEDDPPEINRLLLDFIGAAGAGTSGRACSNYDESTAGQCSKAGMRINGGTPVFQNSYDWGHNRYGIMTRSTTGSITRRSFVRLDEHRGAQPFGGFSNYCDRAHLSQDNTIFDSLAIAAPHYTHYAGLEAYPATGCEQRAANLKTEGLLAVNNELSLSLMDQKAGPVHIWDHIVSYDSTGTCTPQRGFCGNLLLQADKETHVSNSFFGQAESFDSDNERDAFDGNDIELKDGVVLKNVEGENDVGTAPEYLPISLLYFRGRSDTFYGDDKYDELTTARRWPIGGEDIIAAKMRSYDNPAAYKVGGGTVHIDGNRGAVAEGESMSEYFWGYTNPNIPPLVVRVKDKGETNRVAWEHLSGSRRDAVTGWKVVCVTSGNTVLKTLDKDKLVYNHSGNCEGYGVKAIYADGESGIAYTEAPE
;
A
#
# COMPACT_ATOMS: atom_id res chain seq x y z
N MET A 1 -36.64 -30.82 36.26
CA MET A 1 -37.28 -30.45 37.55
C MET A 1 -38.77 -30.80 37.45
N ILE A 2 -39.38 -31.33 38.52
CA ILE A 2 -40.80 -31.23 38.96
C ILE A 2 -41.79 -30.50 38.01
N LEU A 3 -43.03 -30.91 37.69
CA LEU A 3 -43.95 -32.07 37.95
C LEU A 3 -45.03 -32.03 36.79
N ASN A 4 -45.49 -33.10 36.13
CA ASN A 4 -46.57 -34.07 36.46
C ASN A 4 -48.00 -33.52 36.75
N ALA A 5 -49.02 -33.83 35.92
CA ALA A 5 -50.43 -34.12 36.28
C ALA A 5 -51.35 -34.47 35.06
N ARG A 6 -52.53 -35.07 35.30
CA ARG A 6 -53.59 -35.50 34.33
C ARG A 6 -55.00 -34.98 34.77
N PHE A 7 -56.08 -35.13 33.96
CA PHE A 7 -57.36 -35.90 34.25
C PHE A 7 -58.67 -35.49 33.48
N ILE A 8 -59.18 -36.39 32.60
CA ILE A 8 -60.56 -37.02 32.53
C ILE A 8 -61.91 -36.31 32.11
N CYS A 9 -62.79 -37.11 31.43
CA CYS A 9 -64.28 -37.07 31.18
C CYS A 9 -64.90 -36.24 30.01
N GLY A 10 -66.04 -36.60 29.36
CA GLY A 10 -66.83 -37.87 29.27
C GLY A 10 -68.32 -37.81 28.77
N TYR A 11 -68.88 -38.93 28.22
CA TYR A 11 -70.33 -39.41 28.16
C TYR A 11 -71.40 -39.16 27.01
N LYS A 12 -71.70 -40.23 26.22
CA LYS A 12 -72.98 -40.98 25.87
C LYS A 12 -74.25 -40.51 25.06
N PHE A 13 -74.97 -41.56 24.52
CA PHE A 13 -76.40 -41.76 24.06
C PHE A 13 -76.75 -41.74 22.52
N SER A 14 -77.79 -42.39 21.92
CA SER A 14 -78.42 -43.76 22.06
C SER A 14 -79.64 -44.11 21.11
N ASN A 15 -79.77 -45.38 20.65
CA ASN A 15 -81.02 -46.21 20.37
C ASN A 15 -82.00 -45.89 19.16
N CYS A 16 -82.94 -46.73 18.61
CA CYS A 16 -83.21 -48.21 18.45
C CYS A 16 -84.49 -48.60 17.58
N LEU A 17 -84.50 -49.77 16.88
CA LEU A 17 -85.64 -50.63 16.35
C LEU A 17 -86.66 -50.10 15.26
N GLY A 18 -87.45 -50.91 14.49
CA GLY A 18 -87.47 -52.37 14.17
C GLY A 18 -88.83 -53.03 13.69
N VAL A 19 -88.77 -54.17 12.94
CA VAL A 19 -89.73 -55.36 12.85
C VAL A 19 -90.97 -55.38 11.87
N THR A 20 -91.55 -56.60 11.61
CA THR A 20 -92.31 -57.15 10.43
C THR A 20 -93.70 -57.78 10.73
N PHE A 21 -94.55 -58.13 9.71
CA PHE A 21 -95.43 -59.37 9.54
C PHE A 21 -96.29 -59.31 8.21
N LEU A 22 -96.44 -60.36 7.35
CA LEU A 22 -97.36 -61.55 7.29
C LEU A 22 -98.86 -61.25 6.86
N LEU A 23 -99.71 -62.06 6.15
CA LEU A 23 -99.95 -63.52 5.92
C LEU A 23 -100.67 -63.93 4.57
N LEU A 24 -100.58 -65.24 4.19
CA LEU A 24 -101.50 -66.27 3.55
C LEU A 24 -102.92 -65.93 2.91
N VAL A 25 -103.63 -66.76 2.07
CA VAL A 25 -103.37 -67.95 1.17
C VAL A 25 -104.61 -68.44 0.31
N ALA A 26 -104.37 -69.09 -0.86
CA ALA A 26 -105.10 -70.18 -1.60
C ALA A 26 -106.56 -70.15 -2.19
N CYS A 27 -106.72 -70.92 -3.29
CA CYS A 27 -107.94 -71.55 -3.93
C CYS A 27 -109.05 -70.67 -4.57
N GLY A 28 -109.80 -71.11 -5.59
CA GLY A 28 -109.64 -72.27 -6.50
C GLY A 28 -110.94 -72.91 -7.07
N GLY A 29 -111.06 -73.07 -8.41
CA GLY A 29 -111.86 -74.12 -9.10
C GLY A 29 -113.25 -73.79 -9.70
N GLY A 30 -113.60 -74.48 -10.82
CA GLY A 30 -114.96 -74.72 -11.34
C GLY A 30 -115.69 -73.54 -12.04
N SER A 31 -115.70 -73.40 -13.38
CA SER A 31 -116.35 -74.24 -14.42
C SER A 31 -117.89 -74.21 -14.43
N GLY A 32 -118.46 -73.52 -15.43
CA GLY A 32 -119.91 -73.45 -15.69
C GLY A 32 -120.21 -72.62 -16.96
N GLY A 33 -120.51 -73.30 -18.08
CA GLY A 33 -120.52 -72.67 -19.41
C GLY A 33 -121.77 -71.84 -19.72
N GLY A 34 -121.65 -70.51 -19.62
CA GLY A 34 -122.24 -69.59 -20.60
C GLY A 34 -121.32 -69.45 -21.82
N GLY A 35 -121.78 -68.79 -22.89
CA GLY A 35 -120.92 -68.41 -24.01
C GLY A 35 -119.96 -67.30 -23.61
N ILE A 36 -118.76 -67.66 -23.18
CA ILE A 36 -117.73 -66.75 -22.64
C ILE A 36 -116.83 -66.16 -23.73
N THR A 37 -116.57 -64.86 -23.63
CA THR A 37 -115.52 -64.18 -24.39
C THR A 37 -114.16 -64.79 -24.05
N GLN A 38 -113.25 -64.85 -25.02
CA GLN A 38 -111.87 -65.31 -24.81
C GLN A 38 -110.86 -64.27 -25.29
N TYR A 39 -109.71 -64.24 -24.62
CA TYR A 39 -108.62 -63.32 -24.88
C TYR A 39 -107.27 -64.03 -24.89
N THR A 40 -106.37 -63.61 -25.77
CA THR A 40 -105.05 -64.21 -25.98
C THR A 40 -104.01 -63.61 -25.05
N LEU A 41 -103.34 -64.45 -24.24
CA LEU A 41 -102.08 -64.13 -23.58
C LEU A 41 -100.93 -64.63 -24.44
N THR A 42 -99.94 -63.78 -24.70
CA THR A 42 -98.69 -64.18 -25.37
C THR A 42 -97.49 -63.85 -24.49
N VAL A 43 -96.52 -64.76 -24.41
CA VAL A 43 -95.33 -64.62 -23.56
C VAL A 43 -94.06 -64.75 -24.40
N SER A 44 -93.01 -64.05 -23.99
CA SER A 44 -91.70 -64.05 -24.66
C SER A 44 -90.57 -64.08 -23.64
N VAL A 45 -89.39 -64.51 -24.06
CA VAL A 45 -88.19 -64.61 -23.23
C VAL A 45 -87.04 -63.92 -23.96
N ASN A 46 -86.24 -63.16 -23.21
CA ASN A 46 -85.07 -62.43 -23.68
C ASN A 46 -83.87 -62.75 -22.77
N GLY A 47 -82.74 -63.13 -23.33
CA GLY A 47 -81.65 -63.79 -22.58
C GLY A 47 -81.97 -65.25 -22.23
N SER A 48 -81.06 -65.90 -21.50
CA SER A 48 -81.12 -67.35 -21.23
C SER A 48 -81.91 -67.70 -19.96
N GLY A 49 -83.10 -68.27 -20.16
CA GLY A 49 -83.94 -68.83 -19.10
C GLY A 49 -85.24 -69.41 -19.66
N SER A 50 -86.18 -69.78 -18.79
CA SER A 50 -87.48 -70.34 -19.17
C SER A 50 -88.64 -69.68 -18.43
N VAL A 51 -89.85 -69.76 -18.99
CA VAL A 51 -91.09 -69.22 -18.39
C VAL A 51 -92.24 -70.21 -18.56
N SER A 52 -92.97 -70.50 -17.48
CA SER A 52 -94.19 -71.32 -17.48
C SER A 52 -95.35 -70.64 -16.73
N SER A 53 -96.57 -71.10 -17.02
CA SER A 53 -97.82 -70.65 -16.36
C SER A 53 -98.40 -71.71 -15.43
N ASP A 54 -99.16 -71.28 -14.42
CA ASP A 54 -99.87 -72.17 -13.49
C ASP A 54 -101.17 -72.76 -14.07
N VAL A 55 -101.90 -72.00 -14.89
CA VAL A 55 -103.03 -72.49 -15.71
C VAL A 55 -102.48 -73.14 -16.98
N SER A 56 -102.91 -74.36 -17.31
CA SER A 56 -102.33 -75.12 -18.43
C SER A 56 -102.57 -74.45 -19.80
N GLY A 57 -101.55 -73.75 -20.31
CA GLY A 57 -101.63 -73.12 -21.62
C GLY A 57 -100.38 -72.38 -22.13
N ILE A 58 -99.50 -71.88 -21.25
CA ILE A 58 -98.21 -71.29 -21.62
C ILE A 58 -97.07 -72.09 -20.99
N ASP A 59 -96.17 -72.61 -21.83
CA ASP A 59 -94.85 -73.10 -21.45
C ASP A 59 -93.84 -72.68 -22.52
N CYS A 60 -93.14 -71.58 -22.24
CA CYS A 60 -92.25 -70.87 -23.17
C CYS A 60 -90.87 -71.52 -23.30
N GLY A 61 -90.89 -72.83 -23.57
CA GLY A 61 -89.94 -73.48 -24.48
C GLY A 61 -90.60 -73.98 -25.78
N SER A 62 -91.94 -74.07 -25.86
CA SER A 62 -92.62 -74.66 -27.03
C SER A 62 -94.02 -74.11 -27.37
N ASP A 63 -94.83 -73.67 -26.40
CA ASP A 63 -96.12 -73.01 -26.64
C ASP A 63 -96.22 -71.71 -25.81
N CYS A 64 -96.13 -70.58 -26.51
CA CYS A 64 -96.02 -69.24 -25.91
C CYS A 64 -97.28 -68.38 -26.09
N SER A 65 -98.40 -68.91 -26.62
CA SER A 65 -99.61 -68.11 -26.82
C SER A 65 -100.90 -68.90 -26.61
N LYS A 66 -101.78 -68.41 -25.74
CA LYS A 66 -103.03 -69.10 -25.39
C LYS A 66 -104.22 -68.19 -25.23
N ASN A 67 -105.37 -68.65 -25.73
CA ASN A 67 -106.66 -68.07 -25.41
C ASN A 67 -107.15 -68.59 -24.06
N TYR A 68 -107.43 -67.66 -23.14
CA TYR A 68 -108.10 -67.92 -21.87
C TYR A 68 -109.48 -67.25 -21.87
N ASN A 69 -110.36 -67.66 -20.96
CA ASN A 69 -111.69 -67.06 -20.83
C ASN A 69 -111.59 -65.69 -20.14
N ASP A 70 -112.53 -64.80 -20.43
CA ASP A 70 -112.65 -63.51 -19.76
C ASP A 70 -112.65 -63.67 -18.22
N GLY A 71 -111.84 -62.85 -17.55
CA GLY A 71 -111.63 -62.90 -16.10
C GLY A 71 -110.65 -63.98 -15.60
N THR A 72 -110.05 -64.81 -16.46
CA THR A 72 -109.05 -65.81 -16.03
C THR A 72 -107.76 -65.11 -15.57
N ALA A 73 -107.32 -65.35 -14.33
CA ALA A 73 -105.98 -64.98 -13.87
C ALA A 73 -104.97 -66.09 -14.20
N VAL A 74 -103.76 -65.70 -14.62
CA VAL A 74 -102.66 -66.59 -14.99
C VAL A 74 -101.37 -66.07 -14.36
N ASP A 75 -100.68 -66.92 -13.59
CA ASP A 75 -99.41 -66.60 -12.95
C ASP A 75 -98.23 -67.19 -13.73
N LEU A 76 -97.34 -66.31 -14.19
CA LEU A 76 -96.10 -66.64 -14.88
C LEU A 76 -94.90 -66.66 -13.91
N THR A 77 -94.04 -67.65 -14.07
CA THR A 77 -92.81 -67.82 -13.28
C THR A 77 -91.62 -68.01 -14.21
N ALA A 78 -90.54 -67.27 -13.95
CA ALA A 78 -89.29 -67.24 -14.72
C ALA A 78 -88.15 -67.92 -13.96
N VAL A 79 -87.27 -68.64 -14.66
CA VAL A 79 -86.08 -69.30 -14.08
C VAL A 79 -84.85 -69.06 -14.96
N PRO A 80 -83.73 -68.52 -14.44
CA PRO A 80 -82.51 -68.28 -15.21
C PRO A 80 -81.74 -69.57 -15.52
N ALA A 81 -80.90 -69.51 -16.56
CA ALA A 81 -79.86 -70.50 -16.82
C ALA A 81 -78.58 -70.26 -15.98
N GLU A 82 -77.70 -71.26 -15.92
CA GLU A 82 -76.38 -71.14 -15.27
C GLU A 82 -75.52 -70.05 -15.95
N GLY A 83 -74.83 -69.23 -15.15
CA GLY A 83 -74.11 -68.04 -15.61
C GLY A 83 -74.97 -66.80 -15.88
N PHE A 84 -76.31 -66.89 -15.70
CA PHE A 84 -77.25 -65.79 -15.88
C PHE A 84 -78.06 -65.51 -14.60
N ILE A 85 -78.46 -64.24 -14.42
CA ILE A 85 -79.39 -63.76 -13.39
C ILE A 85 -80.70 -63.27 -14.03
N PHE A 86 -81.82 -63.36 -13.31
CA PHE A 86 -83.11 -62.86 -13.77
C PHE A 86 -83.23 -61.34 -13.54
N SER A 87 -83.27 -60.59 -14.64
CA SER A 87 -83.29 -59.11 -14.65
C SER A 87 -84.72 -58.55 -14.49
N GLY A 88 -85.76 -59.31 -14.83
CA GLY A 88 -87.17 -58.98 -14.54
C GLY A 88 -88.16 -59.17 -15.70
N TRP A 89 -89.42 -58.83 -15.45
CA TRP A 89 -90.52 -58.84 -16.41
C TRP A 89 -90.77 -57.47 -17.05
N SER A 90 -91.44 -57.47 -18.20
CA SER A 90 -92.02 -56.31 -18.87
C SER A 90 -93.29 -56.68 -19.67
N GLY A 91 -94.07 -55.67 -20.08
CA GLY A 91 -95.36 -55.85 -20.77
C GLY A 91 -96.55 -55.67 -19.83
N ALA A 92 -97.49 -56.61 -19.83
CA ALA A 92 -98.68 -56.63 -18.97
C ALA A 92 -98.37 -56.79 -17.47
N CYS A 93 -97.13 -57.11 -17.13
CA CYS A 93 -96.56 -57.09 -15.78
C CYS A 93 -95.11 -56.58 -15.86
N SER A 94 -94.54 -56.15 -14.74
CA SER A 94 -93.17 -55.62 -14.70
C SER A 94 -92.47 -55.84 -13.35
N GLY A 95 -91.14 -55.70 -13.33
CA GLY A 95 -90.31 -55.93 -12.14
C GLY A 95 -89.86 -57.38 -11.95
N THR A 96 -89.16 -57.70 -10.87
CA THR A 96 -88.50 -59.00 -10.66
C THR A 96 -89.33 -60.04 -9.88
N SER A 97 -90.53 -59.69 -9.42
CA SER A 97 -91.46 -60.58 -8.69
C SER A 97 -92.23 -61.53 -9.62
N ARG A 98 -92.99 -62.50 -9.08
CA ARG A 98 -93.90 -63.35 -9.88
C ARG A 98 -94.91 -62.47 -10.65
N CYS A 99 -95.18 -62.80 -11.91
CA CYS A 99 -96.02 -62.02 -12.80
C CYS A 99 -97.44 -62.61 -12.83
N GLN A 100 -98.46 -61.85 -12.42
CA GLN A 100 -99.87 -62.24 -12.53
C GLN A 100 -100.57 -61.41 -13.60
N VAL A 101 -101.30 -62.05 -14.51
CA VAL A 101 -102.06 -61.38 -15.58
C VAL A 101 -103.50 -61.86 -15.57
N THR A 102 -104.45 -60.93 -15.45
CA THR A 102 -105.89 -61.22 -15.59
C THR A 102 -106.35 -60.90 -17.01
N MET A 103 -107.02 -61.86 -17.63
CA MET A 103 -107.39 -61.84 -19.04
C MET A 103 -108.77 -61.21 -19.25
N SER A 104 -108.82 -59.88 -19.26
CA SER A 104 -109.99 -59.07 -19.68
C SER A 104 -109.84 -58.41 -21.05
N GLN A 105 -108.68 -58.60 -21.68
CA GLN A 105 -108.34 -58.23 -23.05
C GLN A 105 -107.12 -59.07 -23.49
N ASN A 106 -106.72 -59.00 -24.76
CA ASN A 106 -105.46 -59.60 -25.19
C ASN A 106 -104.26 -58.91 -24.48
N GLN A 107 -103.31 -59.71 -23.99
CA GLN A 107 -102.21 -59.28 -23.11
C GLN A 107 -100.89 -59.89 -23.59
N ALA A 108 -99.76 -59.24 -23.31
CA ALA A 108 -98.43 -59.74 -23.67
C ALA A 108 -97.37 -59.48 -22.58
N VAL A 109 -96.47 -60.44 -22.34
CA VAL A 109 -95.42 -60.39 -21.29
C VAL A 109 -94.05 -60.82 -21.85
N THR A 110 -92.96 -60.25 -21.32
CA THR A 110 -91.59 -60.66 -21.61
C THR A 110 -90.76 -60.82 -20.33
N ALA A 111 -90.02 -61.93 -20.19
CA ALA A 111 -88.98 -62.13 -19.17
C ALA A 111 -87.58 -61.75 -19.71
N VAL A 112 -86.69 -61.24 -18.86
CA VAL A 112 -85.33 -60.79 -19.21
C VAL A 112 -84.26 -61.40 -18.29
N PHE A 113 -83.14 -61.86 -18.86
CA PHE A 113 -81.99 -62.47 -18.15
C PHE A 113 -80.63 -61.89 -18.63
N SER A 114 -79.60 -61.85 -17.77
CA SER A 114 -78.28 -61.22 -18.03
C SER A 114 -77.09 -61.92 -17.33
N GLU A 115 -75.85 -61.78 -17.83
CA GLU A 115 -74.62 -62.46 -17.34
C GLU A 115 -73.93 -61.79 -16.12
N GLU A 116 -72.88 -62.43 -15.56
CA GLU A 116 -72.12 -62.03 -14.35
C GLU A 116 -70.57 -62.11 -14.57
N THR A 117 -69.75 -61.29 -13.89
CA THR A 117 -68.31 -61.07 -14.21
C THR A 117 -67.34 -60.97 -13.00
N GLN A 118 -66.01 -61.04 -13.25
CA GLN A 118 -64.89 -61.05 -12.26
C GLN A 118 -63.65 -60.24 -12.78
N LEU A 119 -62.63 -59.97 -11.94
CA LEU A 119 -61.43 -59.13 -12.23
C LEU A 119 -60.08 -59.78 -11.80
N GLY A 120 -58.92 -59.19 -12.16
CA GLY A 120 -57.56 -59.74 -11.95
C GLY A 120 -56.64 -59.07 -10.91
N GLU A 121 -55.32 -59.38 -10.98
CA GLU A 121 -54.23 -58.94 -10.08
C GLU A 121 -52.92 -58.62 -10.85
N TYR A 122 -52.07 -57.71 -10.33
CA TYR A 122 -50.80 -57.27 -10.92
C TYR A 122 -49.70 -56.97 -9.88
N SER A 123 -48.42 -57.08 -10.26
CA SER A 123 -47.26 -56.92 -9.35
C SER A 123 -46.53 -55.57 -9.44
N LEU A 124 -46.17 -54.97 -8.31
CA LEU A 124 -45.30 -53.80 -8.20
C LEU A 124 -43.95 -54.19 -7.60
N ASN A 125 -42.86 -53.81 -8.25
CA ASN A 125 -41.49 -54.00 -7.75
C ASN A 125 -40.80 -52.64 -7.58
N VAL A 126 -39.97 -52.50 -6.55
CA VAL A 126 -39.24 -51.25 -6.26
C VAL A 126 -37.75 -51.51 -6.02
N VAL A 127 -36.89 -50.75 -6.68
CA VAL A 127 -35.44 -50.73 -6.50
C VAL A 127 -35.05 -49.53 -5.63
N ASN A 128 -34.12 -49.75 -4.72
CA ASN A 128 -33.56 -48.72 -3.83
C ASN A 128 -32.06 -48.57 -4.16
N ASP A 129 -31.67 -47.43 -4.73
CA ASP A 129 -30.32 -47.15 -5.23
C ASP A 129 -29.66 -46.05 -4.39
N GLY A 130 -28.99 -46.45 -3.31
CA GLY A 130 -28.28 -45.59 -2.37
C GLY A 130 -28.73 -45.74 -0.91
N GLY A 131 -28.28 -44.83 -0.03
CA GLY A 131 -28.65 -44.84 1.39
C GLY A 131 -29.99 -44.19 1.67
N GLY A 132 -31.06 -44.98 1.61
CA GLY A 132 -32.42 -44.55 1.94
C GLY A 132 -33.39 -45.72 2.11
N MET A 133 -34.67 -45.39 2.24
CA MET A 133 -35.79 -46.33 2.39
C MET A 133 -37.00 -45.86 1.56
N VAL A 134 -37.84 -46.80 1.12
CA VAL A 134 -39.13 -46.53 0.45
C VAL A 134 -40.25 -47.27 1.17
N SER A 135 -41.42 -46.66 1.31
CA SER A 135 -42.64 -47.28 1.88
C SER A 135 -43.88 -47.04 1.00
N SER A 136 -44.87 -47.93 1.05
CA SER A 136 -46.13 -47.81 0.29
C SER A 136 -47.38 -47.50 1.10
N GLN A 137 -48.39 -46.92 0.44
CA GLN A 137 -49.80 -46.90 0.84
C GLN A 137 -50.68 -47.30 -0.35
N PRO A 138 -51.51 -48.37 -0.28
CA PRO A 138 -51.63 -49.33 0.81
C PRO A 138 -50.30 -49.98 1.22
N VAL A 139 -50.22 -50.47 2.46
CA VAL A 139 -48.99 -51.08 3.00
C VAL A 139 -48.71 -52.41 2.30
N GLY A 140 -47.44 -52.65 1.96
CA GLY A 140 -46.97 -53.83 1.24
C GLY A 140 -45.49 -53.76 0.82
N ILE A 141 -44.95 -52.54 0.62
CA ILE A 141 -43.54 -52.29 0.31
C ILE A 141 -42.85 -51.58 1.48
N GLU A 142 -41.68 -52.07 1.91
CA GLU A 142 -40.72 -51.38 2.82
C GLU A 142 -39.27 -51.65 2.36
N CYS A 143 -38.83 -50.92 1.32
CA CYS A 143 -37.57 -51.21 0.62
C CYS A 143 -36.36 -50.96 1.53
N GLY A 144 -35.68 -52.06 1.82
CA GLY A 144 -34.72 -52.19 2.90
C GLY A 144 -34.84 -53.59 3.53
N THR A 145 -36.07 -54.13 3.57
CA THR A 145 -36.34 -55.55 3.85
C THR A 145 -37.30 -56.20 2.87
N ASP A 146 -38.30 -55.48 2.32
CA ASP A 146 -39.21 -56.02 1.29
C ASP A 146 -39.50 -55.00 0.18
N CYS A 147 -39.50 -55.48 -1.07
CA CYS A 147 -39.40 -54.66 -2.28
C CYS A 147 -40.43 -55.03 -3.38
N ALA A 148 -41.33 -56.00 -3.15
CA ALA A 148 -42.30 -56.43 -4.16
C ALA A 148 -43.63 -56.90 -3.56
N GLU A 149 -44.75 -56.46 -4.14
CA GLU A 149 -46.11 -56.82 -3.68
C GLU A 149 -47.11 -56.91 -4.85
N ASN A 150 -48.14 -57.74 -4.72
CA ASN A 150 -49.24 -57.88 -5.67
C ASN A 150 -50.48 -57.08 -5.20
N TYR A 151 -51.16 -56.43 -6.14
CA TYR A 151 -52.37 -55.65 -5.90
C TYR A 151 -53.48 -56.03 -6.89
N THR A 152 -54.74 -55.91 -6.47
CA THR A 152 -55.90 -56.15 -7.34
C THR A 152 -56.00 -55.11 -8.46
N GLU A 153 -56.58 -55.49 -9.58
CA GLU A 153 -56.78 -54.66 -10.77
C GLU A 153 -57.52 -53.34 -10.46
N ASN A 154 -56.93 -52.21 -10.86
CA ASN A 154 -57.32 -50.82 -10.54
C ASN A 154 -57.10 -50.38 -9.07
N THR A 155 -56.16 -50.99 -8.34
CA THR A 155 -55.70 -50.45 -7.05
C THR A 155 -54.73 -49.30 -7.26
N ASP A 156 -54.95 -48.17 -6.60
CA ASP A 156 -54.01 -47.04 -6.58
C ASP A 156 -53.00 -47.19 -5.42
N VAL A 157 -51.72 -46.96 -5.70
CA VAL A 157 -50.59 -47.13 -4.76
C VAL A 157 -49.71 -45.87 -4.76
N THR A 158 -49.36 -45.38 -3.56
CA THR A 158 -48.44 -44.25 -3.34
C THR A 158 -47.15 -44.74 -2.70
N LEU A 159 -45.98 -44.38 -3.25
CA LEU A 159 -44.66 -44.65 -2.69
C LEU A 159 -44.03 -43.36 -2.11
N THR A 160 -43.44 -43.48 -0.93
CA THR A 160 -42.74 -42.39 -0.22
C THR A 160 -41.30 -42.78 0.05
N ALA A 161 -40.35 -41.94 -0.38
CA ALA A 161 -38.92 -42.11 -0.13
C ALA A 161 -38.48 -41.38 1.16
N THR A 162 -37.43 -41.87 1.81
CA THR A 162 -36.78 -41.20 2.97
C THR A 162 -35.29 -41.49 2.93
N ALA A 163 -34.46 -40.44 2.87
CA ALA A 163 -33.01 -40.56 2.79
C ALA A 163 -32.37 -40.76 4.18
N GLU A 164 -31.24 -41.46 4.22
CA GLU A 164 -30.36 -41.44 5.40
C GLU A 164 -29.75 -40.04 5.61
N ALA A 165 -29.31 -39.72 6.84
CA ALA A 165 -28.71 -38.41 7.16
C ALA A 165 -27.51 -38.05 6.25
N THR A 166 -26.75 -39.05 5.83
CA THR A 166 -25.58 -38.97 4.92
C THR A 166 -25.94 -38.83 3.44
N HIS A 167 -27.22 -38.90 3.06
CA HIS A 167 -27.69 -38.89 1.67
C HIS A 167 -28.77 -37.83 1.44
N THR A 168 -29.07 -37.55 0.18
CA THR A 168 -30.21 -36.76 -0.30
C THR A 168 -31.00 -37.61 -1.30
N PHE A 169 -32.33 -37.58 -1.25
CA PHE A 169 -33.17 -38.20 -2.28
C PHE A 169 -33.13 -37.34 -3.55
N ASP A 170 -32.68 -37.93 -4.66
CA ASP A 170 -32.52 -37.25 -5.96
C ASP A 170 -33.77 -37.39 -6.83
N GLY A 171 -34.47 -38.53 -6.74
CA GLY A 171 -35.77 -38.72 -7.36
C GLY A 171 -36.13 -40.17 -7.67
N TRP A 172 -37.29 -40.33 -8.31
CA TRP A 172 -37.76 -41.59 -8.87
C TRP A 172 -37.39 -41.73 -10.35
N SER A 173 -37.24 -42.97 -10.81
CA SER A 173 -37.24 -43.35 -12.23
C SER A 173 -37.99 -44.67 -12.47
N GLY A 174 -38.25 -45.00 -13.74
CA GLY A 174 -39.06 -46.16 -14.14
C GLY A 174 -40.52 -45.77 -14.41
N ASP A 175 -41.48 -46.51 -13.84
CA ASP A 175 -42.91 -46.18 -13.92
C ASP A 175 -43.28 -44.87 -13.17
N CYS A 176 -42.39 -44.38 -12.29
CA CYS A 176 -42.50 -43.08 -11.60
C CYS A 176 -41.30 -42.18 -11.92
N ASN A 177 -41.49 -40.87 -11.86
CA ASN A 177 -40.47 -39.87 -12.21
C ASN A 177 -40.62 -38.62 -11.31
N GLY A 178 -39.51 -37.92 -11.01
CA GLY A 178 -39.50 -36.68 -10.23
C GLY A 178 -39.19 -36.87 -8.74
N THR A 179 -39.33 -35.80 -7.95
CA THR A 179 -38.89 -35.74 -6.53
C THR A 179 -39.99 -35.88 -5.48
N ASP A 180 -41.26 -35.71 -5.87
CA ASP A 180 -42.42 -35.83 -4.98
C ASP A 180 -42.79 -37.30 -4.68
N THR A 181 -43.85 -37.57 -3.91
CA THR A 181 -44.36 -38.94 -3.72
C THR A 181 -44.79 -39.55 -5.05
N CYS A 182 -44.28 -40.74 -5.37
CA CYS A 182 -44.66 -41.50 -6.56
C CYS A 182 -46.08 -42.06 -6.41
N GLN A 183 -46.95 -41.89 -7.40
CA GLN A 183 -48.33 -42.40 -7.40
C GLN A 183 -48.61 -43.21 -8.68
N LEU A 184 -49.18 -44.40 -8.51
CA LEU A 184 -49.41 -45.39 -9.57
C LEU A 184 -50.81 -46.01 -9.45
N SER A 185 -51.32 -46.53 -10.59
CA SER A 185 -52.51 -47.37 -10.62
C SER A 185 -52.19 -48.73 -11.25
N MET A 186 -52.65 -49.80 -10.59
CA MET A 186 -52.30 -51.19 -10.87
C MET A 186 -53.24 -51.80 -11.92
N SER A 187 -52.97 -51.45 -13.18
CA SER A 187 -53.59 -52.02 -14.39
C SER A 187 -52.64 -52.88 -15.22
N GLN A 188 -51.39 -53.02 -14.77
CA GLN A 188 -50.33 -53.88 -15.31
C GLN A 188 -49.23 -54.01 -14.24
N ASN A 189 -48.27 -54.92 -14.44
CA ASN A 189 -47.09 -55.00 -13.59
C ASN A 189 -46.20 -53.74 -13.72
N ARG A 190 -45.54 -53.33 -12.64
CA ARG A 190 -44.80 -52.07 -12.51
C ARG A 190 -43.39 -52.24 -11.91
N LEU A 191 -42.48 -51.34 -12.28
CA LEU A 191 -41.13 -51.23 -11.75
C LEU A 191 -40.74 -49.76 -11.50
N VAL A 192 -40.35 -49.43 -10.27
CA VAL A 192 -39.89 -48.09 -9.86
C VAL A 192 -38.49 -48.18 -9.24
N THR A 193 -37.64 -47.17 -9.45
CA THR A 193 -36.36 -47.01 -8.76
C THR A 193 -36.37 -45.70 -7.96
N ALA A 194 -35.93 -45.74 -6.69
CA ALA A 194 -35.61 -44.57 -5.87
C ALA A 194 -34.11 -44.34 -5.84
N ILE A 195 -33.65 -43.10 -6.08
CA ILE A 195 -32.24 -42.74 -6.17
C ILE A 195 -31.83 -41.84 -4.99
N PHE A 196 -30.76 -42.21 -4.27
CA PHE A 196 -30.24 -41.47 -3.13
C PHE A 196 -28.74 -41.16 -3.31
N ILE A 197 -28.39 -39.88 -3.44
CA ILE A 197 -27.01 -39.42 -3.66
C ILE A 197 -26.34 -39.12 -2.30
N PRO A 198 -25.10 -39.61 -2.04
CA PRO A 198 -24.39 -39.29 -0.80
C PRO A 198 -24.01 -37.82 -0.73
N LYS A 199 -23.87 -37.28 0.49
CA LYS A 199 -23.40 -35.93 0.73
C LYS A 199 -21.86 -35.83 0.76
N SER A 200 -21.39 -34.60 0.62
CA SER A 200 -20.01 -34.16 0.86
C SER A 200 -20.06 -32.82 1.60
N THR A 201 -19.09 -32.52 2.45
CA THR A 201 -19.03 -31.31 3.28
C THR A 201 -18.10 -30.25 2.68
N LEU A 202 -18.53 -28.99 2.67
CA LEU A 202 -17.70 -27.82 2.36
C LEU A 202 -17.47 -27.02 3.66
N THR A 203 -16.21 -26.86 4.02
CA THR A 203 -15.76 -26.02 5.15
C THR A 203 -15.12 -24.74 4.63
N VAL A 204 -15.55 -23.59 5.12
CA VAL A 204 -14.98 -22.28 4.80
C VAL A 204 -14.29 -21.69 6.02
N SER A 205 -13.03 -21.29 5.86
CA SER A 205 -12.25 -20.54 6.84
C SER A 205 -12.05 -19.10 6.36
N LYS A 206 -11.93 -18.16 7.30
CA LYS A 206 -11.61 -16.76 6.97
C LYS A 206 -10.94 -16.05 8.14
N ASN A 207 -10.31 -14.91 7.86
CA ASN A 207 -9.91 -13.95 8.89
C ASN A 207 -11.01 -12.90 9.16
N GLU A 208 -10.66 -11.88 9.95
CA GLU A 208 -11.51 -10.71 10.19
C GLU A 208 -11.63 -9.82 8.94
N GLY A 209 -12.65 -8.95 8.87
CA GLY A 209 -12.79 -7.96 7.79
C GLY A 209 -13.76 -8.29 6.65
N GLY A 210 -14.57 -9.36 6.75
CA GLY A 210 -15.59 -9.68 5.75
C GLY A 210 -16.40 -10.93 6.03
N MET A 211 -17.31 -11.24 5.11
CA MET A 211 -18.28 -12.35 5.13
C MET A 211 -18.15 -13.21 3.86
N VAL A 212 -18.53 -14.49 3.93
CA VAL A 212 -18.58 -15.40 2.76
C VAL A 212 -19.92 -16.11 2.70
N THR A 213 -20.54 -16.15 1.52
CA THR A 213 -21.81 -16.84 1.24
C THR A 213 -21.69 -17.78 0.03
N SER A 214 -22.63 -18.72 -0.11
CA SER A 214 -22.64 -19.73 -1.19
C SER A 214 -23.88 -19.68 -2.08
N GLN A 215 -23.74 -20.17 -3.32
CA GLN A 215 -24.83 -20.68 -4.16
C GLN A 215 -24.53 -22.12 -4.62
N PRO A 216 -25.37 -23.13 -4.37
CA PRO A 216 -26.63 -23.06 -3.60
C PRO A 216 -26.44 -22.58 -2.15
N GLU A 217 -27.49 -22.00 -1.58
CA GLU A 217 -27.47 -21.44 -0.21
C GLU A 217 -27.07 -22.51 0.82
N GLY A 218 -26.36 -22.09 1.88
CA GLY A 218 -26.00 -22.97 2.99
C GLY A 218 -24.74 -22.57 3.76
N ILE A 219 -23.77 -21.90 3.11
CA ILE A 219 -22.71 -21.18 3.82
C ILE A 219 -23.17 -19.73 4.06
N ASP A 220 -23.11 -19.28 5.31
CA ASP A 220 -23.12 -17.87 5.72
C ASP A 220 -22.05 -17.69 6.79
N CYS A 221 -20.79 -17.65 6.34
CA CYS A 221 -19.62 -17.70 7.20
C CYS A 221 -19.31 -16.31 7.81
N GLY A 222 -20.35 -15.66 8.35
CA GLY A 222 -20.27 -14.86 9.57
C GLY A 222 -20.73 -15.63 10.82
N ASN A 223 -21.58 -16.66 10.67
CA ASN A 223 -22.11 -17.49 11.75
C ASN A 223 -22.02 -19.00 11.49
N ASP A 224 -22.16 -19.44 10.23
CA ASP A 224 -22.11 -20.85 9.84
C ASP A 224 -21.20 -21.06 8.62
N CYS A 225 -20.20 -21.92 8.80
CA CYS A 225 -19.06 -22.07 7.89
C CYS A 225 -18.90 -23.51 7.37
N ASP A 226 -19.81 -24.43 7.72
CA ASP A 226 -19.70 -25.87 7.44
C ASP A 226 -21.02 -26.45 6.91
N GLN A 227 -21.11 -26.70 5.60
CA GLN A 227 -22.35 -27.17 4.97
C GLN A 227 -22.18 -28.46 4.15
N ALA A 228 -23.15 -29.37 4.28
CA ALA A 228 -23.19 -30.63 3.54
C ALA A 228 -24.16 -30.56 2.33
N TYR A 229 -23.61 -30.62 1.12
CA TYR A 229 -24.37 -30.69 -0.14
C TYR A 229 -24.40 -32.11 -0.70
N ALA A 230 -25.29 -32.39 -1.65
CA ALA A 230 -25.21 -33.62 -2.44
C ALA A 230 -23.86 -33.69 -3.19
N ARG A 231 -23.21 -34.85 -3.23
CA ARG A 231 -21.95 -35.03 -3.94
C ARG A 231 -22.09 -34.70 -5.42
N ASN A 232 -21.06 -34.08 -6.00
CA ASN A 232 -21.05 -33.53 -7.36
C ASN A 232 -21.91 -32.26 -7.54
N THR A 233 -22.36 -31.62 -6.45
CA THR A 233 -22.90 -30.25 -6.52
C THR A 233 -21.78 -29.28 -6.93
N ASN A 234 -22.08 -28.39 -7.88
CA ASN A 234 -21.25 -27.22 -8.15
C ASN A 234 -21.64 -26.11 -7.16
N VAL A 235 -20.70 -25.59 -6.38
CA VAL A 235 -20.92 -24.52 -5.41
C VAL A 235 -20.11 -23.28 -5.81
N VAL A 236 -20.73 -22.11 -5.77
CA VAL A 236 -20.07 -20.81 -5.99
C VAL A 236 -20.00 -20.06 -4.68
N LEU A 237 -18.79 -19.70 -4.24
CA LEU A 237 -18.53 -18.90 -3.03
C LEU A 237 -18.28 -17.43 -3.40
N THR A 238 -18.95 -16.52 -2.68
CA THR A 238 -18.81 -15.07 -2.84
C THR A 238 -18.31 -14.45 -1.53
N ALA A 239 -17.21 -13.68 -1.60
CA ALA A 239 -16.67 -12.93 -0.47
C ALA A 239 -17.14 -11.46 -0.53
N THR A 240 -17.58 -10.92 0.59
CA THR A 240 -18.00 -9.51 0.74
C THR A 240 -17.17 -8.86 1.86
N PRO A 241 -16.27 -7.90 1.55
CA PRO A 241 -15.54 -7.14 2.56
C PRO A 241 -16.46 -6.28 3.42
N GLN A 242 -16.01 -5.98 4.63
CA GLN A 242 -16.56 -4.93 5.49
C GLN A 242 -15.91 -3.58 5.17
N ASP A 243 -16.59 -2.47 5.49
CA ASP A 243 -15.99 -1.13 5.47
C ASP A 243 -14.61 -1.12 6.16
N GLY A 244 -13.61 -0.55 5.49
CA GLY A 244 -12.22 -0.56 5.95
C GLY A 244 -11.41 -1.80 5.53
N TYR A 245 -11.96 -2.72 4.75
CA TYR A 245 -11.28 -3.91 4.25
C TYR A 245 -11.50 -4.16 2.74
N ILE A 246 -10.56 -4.90 2.13
CA ILE A 246 -10.65 -5.46 0.77
C ILE A 246 -10.54 -6.98 0.82
N PHE A 247 -11.09 -7.66 -0.20
CA PHE A 247 -10.89 -9.10 -0.37
C PHE A 247 -9.56 -9.35 -1.08
N SER A 248 -8.61 -9.99 -0.40
CA SER A 248 -7.28 -10.30 -0.92
C SER A 248 -7.28 -11.52 -1.84
N GLY A 249 -8.14 -12.50 -1.57
CA GLY A 249 -8.34 -13.68 -2.41
C GLY A 249 -8.65 -14.97 -1.64
N TRP A 250 -8.96 -16.02 -2.41
CA TRP A 250 -9.14 -17.39 -1.96
C TRP A 250 -7.83 -18.19 -1.97
N ALA A 251 -7.76 -19.17 -1.08
CA ALA A 251 -6.87 -20.32 -1.13
C ALA A 251 -7.64 -21.58 -0.70
N GLY A 252 -7.07 -22.78 -0.84
CA GLY A 252 -7.70 -24.05 -0.47
C GLY A 252 -7.61 -25.08 -1.60
N ASP A 253 -8.62 -25.94 -1.70
CA ASP A 253 -8.71 -27.00 -2.71
C ASP A 253 -8.84 -26.46 -4.16
N ASP A 254 -10.06 -26.22 -4.63
CA ASP A 254 -10.34 -25.83 -6.02
C ASP A 254 -10.43 -24.29 -6.17
N CYS A 255 -9.99 -23.55 -5.13
CA CYS A 255 -10.14 -22.10 -5.00
C CYS A 255 -8.80 -21.37 -4.94
N SER A 256 -8.57 -20.45 -5.89
CA SER A 256 -7.40 -19.55 -5.90
C SER A 256 -7.73 -18.23 -6.61
N GLY A 257 -7.26 -17.10 -6.07
CA GLY A 257 -7.42 -15.77 -6.70
C GLY A 257 -8.62 -14.98 -6.17
N GLN A 258 -9.05 -13.93 -6.88
CA GLN A 258 -10.01 -12.95 -6.37
C GLN A 258 -11.43 -13.05 -6.94
N GLU A 259 -11.64 -13.81 -8.02
CA GLU A 259 -12.98 -14.10 -8.58
C GLU A 259 -13.83 -14.93 -7.61
N PRO A 260 -15.18 -14.95 -7.71
CA PRO A 260 -16.03 -15.87 -6.95
C PRO A 260 -15.61 -17.33 -7.20
N CYS A 261 -15.21 -18.06 -6.15
CA CYS A 261 -14.70 -19.42 -6.34
C CYS A 261 -15.83 -20.37 -6.75
N SER A 262 -15.67 -21.06 -7.88
CA SER A 262 -16.58 -22.11 -8.34
C SER A 262 -15.91 -23.48 -8.15
N LEU A 263 -16.43 -24.31 -7.24
CA LEU A 263 -15.87 -25.60 -6.86
C LEU A 263 -16.86 -26.76 -7.08
N PHE A 264 -16.33 -27.96 -7.36
CA PHE A 264 -17.13 -29.15 -7.69
C PHE A 264 -17.00 -30.20 -6.58
N LEU A 265 -18.06 -30.41 -5.80
CA LEU A 265 -18.02 -31.11 -4.51
C LEU A 265 -18.04 -32.64 -4.65
N ASN A 266 -17.04 -33.21 -5.33
CA ASN A 266 -16.85 -34.64 -5.56
C ASN A 266 -16.41 -35.43 -4.30
N GLY A 267 -15.98 -34.71 -3.26
CA GLY A 267 -15.67 -35.17 -1.91
C GLY A 267 -15.71 -33.98 -0.95
N ASP A 268 -15.26 -34.16 0.29
CA ASP A 268 -15.18 -33.07 1.26
C ASP A 268 -14.09 -32.06 0.84
N LYS A 269 -14.31 -30.76 1.10
CA LYS A 269 -13.46 -29.65 0.60
C LYS A 269 -13.27 -28.56 1.66
N VAL A 270 -12.09 -27.94 1.66
CA VAL A 270 -11.74 -26.82 2.55
C VAL A 270 -11.26 -25.61 1.74
N VAL A 271 -11.84 -24.44 2.06
CA VAL A 271 -11.53 -23.16 1.40
C VAL A 271 -11.17 -22.10 2.44
N THR A 272 -10.27 -21.19 2.12
CA THR A 272 -9.89 -20.02 2.94
C THR A 272 -10.13 -18.72 2.17
N ALA A 273 -10.89 -17.80 2.77
CA ALA A 273 -11.02 -16.41 2.31
C ALA A 273 -10.09 -15.50 3.11
N THR A 274 -9.33 -14.65 2.41
CA THR A 274 -8.47 -13.65 3.06
C THR A 274 -8.96 -12.24 2.75
N PHE A 275 -9.13 -11.43 3.79
CA PHE A 275 -9.37 -9.99 3.71
C PHE A 275 -8.16 -9.22 4.24
N ALA A 276 -7.89 -8.03 3.72
CA ALA A 276 -6.84 -7.12 4.22
C ALA A 276 -7.43 -5.74 4.53
N VAL A 277 -6.86 -5.04 5.50
CA VAL A 277 -7.26 -3.67 5.86
C VAL A 277 -6.98 -2.73 4.68
N ILE A 278 -7.89 -1.80 4.41
CA ILE A 278 -7.64 -0.66 3.53
C ILE A 278 -6.68 0.28 4.27
N ALA A 279 -5.39 0.18 3.96
CA ALA A 279 -4.42 1.18 4.37
C ALA A 279 -4.73 2.49 3.64
N THR A 280 -5.23 3.50 4.36
CA THR A 280 -5.29 4.87 3.86
C THR A 280 -3.88 5.46 3.98
N GLU A 281 -3.09 5.29 2.92
CA GLU A 281 -1.70 5.77 2.86
C GLU A 281 -1.60 7.22 3.35
N LEU A 282 -0.73 7.45 4.34
CA LEU A 282 -0.39 8.78 4.81
C LEU A 282 0.11 9.61 3.62
N THR A 283 -0.61 10.68 3.30
CA THR A 283 -0.39 11.50 2.10
C THR A 283 -0.64 12.97 2.39
N ILE A 284 0.14 13.85 1.76
CA ILE A 284 -0.04 15.31 1.81
C ILE A 284 -0.36 15.78 0.39
N ALA A 285 -1.44 16.54 0.23
CA ALA A 285 -1.80 17.09 -1.08
C ALA A 285 -0.79 18.14 -1.57
N ASP A 286 -0.76 18.39 -2.88
CA ASP A 286 0.05 19.48 -3.46
C ASP A 286 -0.28 20.81 -2.75
N MET A 287 0.72 21.39 -2.10
CA MET A 287 0.56 22.61 -1.32
C MET A 287 0.65 23.87 -2.19
N GLY A 288 0.98 23.74 -3.48
CA GLY A 288 0.85 24.78 -4.49
C GLY A 288 1.93 25.86 -4.47
N MET A 289 1.57 27.03 -4.99
CA MET A 289 2.46 28.18 -5.16
C MET A 289 1.79 29.43 -4.58
N HIS A 290 2.53 30.21 -3.80
CA HIS A 290 2.01 31.34 -3.02
C HIS A 290 2.83 32.61 -3.24
N GLU A 291 2.17 33.75 -3.16
CA GLU A 291 2.80 35.07 -3.16
C GLU A 291 2.38 35.84 -1.91
N ILE A 292 3.33 36.47 -1.22
CA ILE A 292 3.09 37.24 0.01
C ILE A 292 3.92 38.52 0.04
N GLU A 293 3.30 39.61 0.50
CA GLU A 293 3.97 40.88 0.76
C GLU A 293 4.94 40.75 1.96
N HIS A 294 6.15 41.33 1.86
CA HIS A 294 7.11 41.37 2.97
C HIS A 294 6.52 42.05 4.21
N GLY A 295 6.87 41.56 5.40
CA GLY A 295 6.31 42.06 6.67
C GLY A 295 4.89 41.57 6.96
N LYS A 296 4.43 40.52 6.28
CA LYS A 296 3.22 39.76 6.62
C LYS A 296 3.60 38.39 7.19
N VAL A 297 2.71 37.83 8.00
CA VAL A 297 2.81 36.44 8.46
C VAL A 297 2.11 35.52 7.45
N PHE A 298 2.88 34.64 6.82
CA PHE A 298 2.34 33.54 6.00
C PHE A 298 1.69 32.49 6.91
N GLN A 299 0.56 31.94 6.48
CA GLN A 299 -0.23 30.95 7.19
C GLN A 299 -0.83 29.98 6.16
N PHE A 300 -0.60 28.68 6.32
CA PHE A 300 -1.13 27.65 5.42
C PHE A 300 -1.47 26.35 6.15
N GLN A 301 -2.64 25.78 5.89
CA GLN A 301 -3.06 24.49 6.44
C GLN A 301 -3.00 23.41 5.34
N PRO A 302 -2.03 22.48 5.38
CA PRO A 302 -2.00 21.36 4.43
C PRO A 302 -3.25 20.49 4.55
N GLN A 303 -3.62 19.86 3.44
CA GLN A 303 -4.57 18.74 3.44
C GLN A 303 -3.77 17.45 3.58
N ILE A 304 -4.01 16.71 4.65
CA ILE A 304 -3.30 15.47 4.99
C ILE A 304 -4.35 14.36 5.12
N ASN A 305 -4.14 13.23 4.46
CA ASN A 305 -4.95 12.02 4.62
C ASN A 305 -4.11 10.95 5.34
N GLY A 306 -4.79 10.02 6.05
CA GLY A 306 -4.13 9.03 6.90
C GLY A 306 -3.78 9.57 8.30
N GLU A 307 -3.45 8.67 9.23
CA GLU A 307 -3.07 9.04 10.60
C GLU A 307 -1.56 9.30 10.72
N PHE A 308 -1.19 10.32 11.50
CA PHE A 308 0.21 10.64 11.80
C PHE A 308 0.39 11.01 13.27
N SER A 309 1.60 10.76 13.80
CA SER A 309 1.99 11.08 15.17
C SER A 309 2.59 12.49 15.29
N ILE A 310 3.30 12.95 14.26
CA ILE A 310 4.00 14.24 14.25
C ILE A 310 4.10 14.80 12.83
N CYS A 311 4.06 16.13 12.71
CA CYS A 311 4.54 16.86 11.53
C CYS A 311 5.75 17.74 11.90
N ARG A 312 6.60 18.04 10.92
CA ARG A 312 7.74 18.96 11.06
C ARG A 312 8.03 19.71 9.77
N LYS A 313 8.80 20.81 9.89
CA LYS A 313 9.55 21.34 8.75
C LYS A 313 10.56 20.29 8.27
N ASP A 314 10.68 20.17 6.97
CA ASP A 314 11.73 19.41 6.30
C ASP A 314 12.68 20.35 5.56
N MET A 315 12.14 21.32 4.81
CA MET A 315 12.94 22.35 4.13
C MET A 315 12.26 23.72 4.20
N GLY A 316 13.06 24.78 4.06
CA GLY A 316 12.62 26.17 4.03
C GLY A 316 13.39 27.04 5.01
N HIS A 317 13.17 28.35 4.93
CA HIS A 317 13.92 29.34 5.70
C HIS A 317 13.83 29.10 7.22
N ASP A 318 14.86 29.51 7.97
CA ASP A 318 15.05 29.17 9.38
C ASP A 318 13.81 29.48 10.24
N ASP A 319 13.16 30.62 9.99
CA ASP A 319 12.02 31.12 10.78
C ASP A 319 10.67 30.46 10.43
N VAL A 320 10.60 29.62 9.39
CA VAL A 320 9.39 28.86 9.05
C VAL A 320 9.09 27.84 10.15
N LYS A 321 7.89 27.91 10.74
CA LYS A 321 7.38 26.98 11.75
C LYS A 321 6.33 26.05 11.16
N VAL A 322 6.22 24.86 11.73
CA VAL A 322 5.22 23.83 11.37
C VAL A 322 4.63 23.26 12.65
N ASP A 323 3.32 23.33 12.79
CA ASP A 323 2.59 22.76 13.92
C ASP A 323 2.77 21.24 13.97
N SER A 324 3.24 20.73 15.11
CA SER A 324 3.61 19.32 15.30
C SER A 324 2.44 18.33 15.36
N GLU A 325 1.20 18.83 15.28
CA GLU A 325 -0.05 18.06 15.37
C GLU A 325 -0.99 18.29 14.18
N THR A 326 -0.99 19.47 13.55
CA THR A 326 -1.86 19.77 12.39
C THR A 326 -1.10 19.95 11.07
N GLY A 327 0.24 20.02 11.11
CA GLY A 327 1.06 20.38 9.95
C GLY A 327 0.92 21.84 9.50
N ALA A 328 0.17 22.68 10.22
CA ALA A 328 -0.03 24.09 9.87
C ALA A 328 1.30 24.84 9.78
N ILE A 329 1.56 25.45 8.62
CA ILE A 329 2.76 26.23 8.33
C ILE A 329 2.51 27.67 8.74
N SER A 330 3.42 28.26 9.52
CA SER A 330 3.41 29.68 9.84
C SER A 330 4.81 30.29 9.71
N TRP A 331 4.89 31.52 9.19
CA TRP A 331 6.18 32.18 8.97
C TRP A 331 6.02 33.71 8.97
N ASP A 332 6.69 34.41 9.88
CA ASP A 332 6.79 35.86 9.83
C ASP A 332 7.89 36.27 8.85
N THR A 333 7.51 36.92 7.74
CA THR A 333 8.47 37.37 6.73
C THR A 333 9.18 38.67 7.11
N GLY A 334 8.76 39.37 8.17
CA GLY A 334 9.25 40.71 8.52
C GLY A 334 10.75 40.77 8.85
N GLU A 335 11.32 39.70 9.41
CA GLU A 335 12.76 39.62 9.70
C GLU A 335 13.64 39.25 8.50
N LEU A 336 13.07 38.94 7.31
CA LEU A 336 13.88 38.70 6.12
C LEU A 336 14.68 39.95 5.73
N ALA A 337 15.90 39.76 5.23
CA ALA A 337 16.75 40.83 4.72
C ALA A 337 16.33 41.33 3.32
N TYR A 338 15.69 40.47 2.53
CA TYR A 338 15.20 40.73 1.18
C TYR A 338 14.05 39.77 0.83
N GLY A 339 13.26 40.10 -0.19
CA GLY A 339 12.29 39.17 -0.78
C GLY A 339 12.94 38.30 -1.87
N ARG A 340 12.44 37.06 -2.02
CA ARG A 340 12.82 36.11 -3.09
C ARG A 340 11.80 34.98 -3.20
N GLY A 341 12.04 34.00 -4.09
CA GLY A 341 11.37 32.71 -4.10
C GLY A 341 12.05 31.67 -3.19
N PHE A 342 11.24 30.91 -2.46
CA PHE A 342 11.64 29.89 -1.49
C PHE A 342 10.88 28.58 -1.74
N HIS A 343 11.51 27.44 -1.45
CA HIS A 343 10.78 26.22 -1.13
C HIS A 343 10.38 26.21 0.35
N ILE A 344 9.19 25.69 0.65
CA ILE A 344 8.87 25.16 1.98
C ILE A 344 8.44 23.72 1.78
N ARG A 345 9.02 22.80 2.56
CA ARG A 345 8.69 21.38 2.57
C ARG A 345 8.39 20.94 3.99
N ILE A 346 7.35 20.14 4.17
CA ILE A 346 7.00 19.51 5.44
C ILE A 346 7.07 18.00 5.32
N LYS A 347 7.31 17.33 6.45
CA LYS A 347 7.20 15.88 6.61
C LYS A 347 6.19 15.60 7.73
N CYS A 348 5.33 14.62 7.55
CA CYS A 348 4.45 14.09 8.58
C CYS A 348 4.62 12.58 8.67
N SER A 349 4.66 12.04 9.90
CA SER A 349 5.15 10.69 10.18
C SER A 349 4.29 9.95 11.20
N SER A 350 4.02 8.68 10.96
CA SER A 350 3.38 7.73 11.88
C SER A 350 4.41 6.71 12.40
N TYR A 351 3.97 5.58 12.97
CA TYR A 351 4.86 4.48 13.37
C TYR A 351 5.49 3.78 12.16
N THR A 352 4.70 3.57 11.09
CA THR A 352 5.10 2.87 9.87
C THR A 352 5.40 3.81 8.72
N GLU A 353 4.59 4.85 8.53
CA GLU A 353 4.52 5.64 7.29
C GLU A 353 5.07 7.05 7.47
N THR A 354 5.50 7.65 6.35
CA THR A 354 5.93 9.06 6.30
C THR A 354 5.51 9.68 4.99
N ALA A 355 4.92 10.87 5.02
CA ALA A 355 4.56 11.65 3.84
C ALA A 355 5.27 13.00 3.83
N TYR A 356 5.52 13.49 2.62
CA TYR A 356 6.14 14.79 2.37
C TYR A 356 5.23 15.64 1.48
N GLY A 357 5.24 16.95 1.70
CA GLY A 357 4.58 17.93 0.83
C GLY A 357 5.45 19.17 0.68
N SER A 358 5.53 19.73 -0.53
CA SER A 358 6.27 20.96 -0.83
C SER A 358 5.40 22.03 -1.48
N MET A 359 5.80 23.29 -1.30
CA MET A 359 5.26 24.47 -1.97
C MET A 359 6.40 25.39 -2.42
N VAL A 360 6.09 26.30 -3.36
CA VAL A 360 6.90 27.51 -3.59
C VAL A 360 6.21 28.71 -2.94
N VAL A 361 6.98 29.55 -2.24
CA VAL A 361 6.52 30.84 -1.70
C VAL A 361 7.41 31.95 -2.25
N HIS A 362 6.81 32.94 -2.90
CA HIS A 362 7.47 34.20 -3.30
C HIS A 362 7.15 35.29 -2.28
N VAL A 363 8.19 35.94 -1.77
CA VAL A 363 8.06 37.13 -0.91
C VAL A 363 8.34 38.37 -1.75
N ASP A 364 7.32 39.21 -1.97
CA ASP A 364 7.43 40.50 -2.65
C ASP A 364 7.73 41.61 -1.64
N ARG A 365 8.98 42.08 -1.62
CA ARG A 365 9.45 43.23 -0.84
C ARG A 365 9.56 44.50 -1.68
N SER A 366 9.60 44.40 -3.02
CA SER A 366 9.59 45.60 -3.87
C SER A 366 8.17 46.19 -4.04
N GLY A 367 7.13 45.42 -3.72
CA GLY A 367 5.72 45.75 -3.99
C GLY A 367 5.35 45.61 -5.47
N THR A 368 6.25 45.04 -6.28
CA THR A 368 6.15 44.97 -7.74
C THR A 368 6.52 43.61 -8.32
N SER A 369 7.25 42.79 -7.57
CA SER A 369 7.76 41.50 -8.05
C SER A 369 6.70 40.41 -7.94
N ARG A 370 6.71 39.45 -8.86
CA ARG A 370 5.67 38.40 -8.94
C ARG A 370 6.23 36.99 -9.04
N LEU A 371 5.46 36.02 -8.53
CA LEU A 371 5.60 34.61 -8.88
C LEU A 371 5.03 34.36 -10.29
N ARG A 372 5.73 33.57 -11.10
CA ARG A 372 5.34 33.16 -12.46
C ARG A 372 5.73 31.71 -12.72
N VAL A 373 5.12 31.09 -13.74
CA VAL A 373 5.44 29.72 -14.17
C VAL A 373 6.05 29.74 -15.58
N ALA A 374 7.12 28.98 -15.78
CA ALA A 374 7.78 28.83 -17.07
C ALA A 374 6.90 28.03 -18.05
N GLY A 375 6.60 28.62 -19.22
CA GLY A 375 5.67 28.06 -20.22
C GLY A 375 4.25 28.64 -20.14
N GLU A 376 3.91 29.38 -19.09
CA GLU A 376 2.60 30.02 -18.89
C GLU A 376 2.70 31.54 -19.11
N ASP A 377 1.57 32.21 -19.39
CA ASP A 377 1.45 33.68 -19.56
C ASP A 377 2.49 34.36 -20.47
N GLY A 378 3.02 33.62 -21.45
CA GLY A 378 4.05 34.10 -22.38
C GLY A 378 5.49 34.02 -21.86
N ILE A 379 5.70 33.52 -20.64
CA ILE A 379 7.02 33.17 -20.11
C ILE A 379 7.55 31.95 -20.85
N SER A 380 8.82 32.00 -21.26
CA SER A 380 9.48 30.90 -21.95
C SER A 380 9.55 29.64 -21.07
N PRO A 381 9.34 28.42 -21.61
CA PRO A 381 9.66 27.18 -20.89
C PRO A 381 11.18 26.97 -20.78
N TYR A 382 11.97 27.54 -21.70
CA TYR A 382 13.43 27.42 -21.73
C TYR A 382 14.09 28.30 -20.67
N ILE A 383 14.90 27.72 -19.77
CA ILE A 383 15.46 28.35 -18.57
C ILE A 383 16.24 29.63 -18.89
N GLY A 384 17.22 29.56 -19.80
CA GLY A 384 18.05 30.71 -20.18
C GLY A 384 17.24 31.89 -20.71
N VAL A 385 16.31 31.60 -21.65
CA VAL A 385 15.44 32.62 -22.26
C VAL A 385 14.48 33.23 -21.24
N ALA A 386 13.93 32.43 -20.32
CA ALA A 386 13.04 32.90 -19.27
C ALA A 386 13.77 33.79 -18.25
N GLY A 387 14.95 33.36 -17.79
CA GLY A 387 15.78 34.13 -16.85
C GLY A 387 16.27 35.45 -17.45
N GLN A 388 16.70 35.48 -18.72
CA GLN A 388 17.12 36.71 -19.40
C GLN A 388 15.96 37.68 -19.69
N ALA A 389 14.72 37.17 -19.81
CA ALA A 389 13.53 37.97 -20.13
C ALA A 389 12.68 38.35 -18.88
N MET A 390 13.06 37.88 -17.69
CA MET A 390 12.30 38.15 -16.46
C MET A 390 12.41 39.61 -16.02
N THR A 391 11.39 40.10 -15.29
CA THR A 391 11.52 41.38 -14.57
C THR A 391 12.42 41.17 -13.36
N GLY A 392 13.36 42.08 -13.11
CA GLY A 392 14.27 41.99 -11.97
C GLY A 392 13.50 41.96 -10.64
N GLY A 393 13.74 40.91 -9.84
CA GLY A 393 13.08 40.64 -8.57
C GLY A 393 11.95 39.60 -8.61
N ASP A 394 11.45 39.22 -9.80
CA ASP A 394 10.42 38.17 -9.95
C ASP A 394 10.94 36.78 -9.54
N THR A 395 10.01 35.84 -9.32
CA THR A 395 10.29 34.41 -9.15
C THR A 395 9.69 33.62 -10.31
N ILE A 396 10.52 32.92 -11.09
CA ILE A 396 10.06 31.99 -12.14
C ILE A 396 10.20 30.55 -11.67
N VAL A 397 9.06 29.88 -11.55
CA VAL A 397 8.92 28.45 -11.22
C VAL A 397 8.98 27.62 -12.50
N PHE A 398 9.87 26.62 -12.53
CA PHE A 398 9.96 25.64 -13.61
C PHE A 398 9.23 24.35 -13.21
N PRO A 399 8.22 23.89 -13.98
CA PRO A 399 7.56 22.61 -13.74
C PRO A 399 8.53 21.44 -13.65
N ASP A 400 8.24 20.45 -12.82
CA ASP A 400 9.12 19.30 -12.61
C ASP A 400 9.26 18.46 -13.89
N GLY A 401 10.46 17.93 -14.13
CA GLY A 401 10.79 17.21 -15.37
C GLY A 401 12.28 17.25 -15.73
N VAL A 402 12.61 16.66 -16.89
CA VAL A 402 13.98 16.64 -17.42
C VAL A 402 14.15 17.72 -18.48
N TYR A 403 15.03 18.68 -18.18
CA TYR A 403 15.38 19.79 -19.07
C TYR A 403 16.76 19.51 -19.67
N PRO A 404 16.87 19.19 -20.96
CA PRO A 404 18.20 19.05 -21.56
C PRO A 404 18.95 20.38 -21.48
N VAL A 405 20.22 20.31 -21.10
CA VAL A 405 21.18 21.37 -21.44
C VAL A 405 21.17 21.45 -22.97
N SER A 406 21.06 22.66 -23.53
CA SER A 406 20.85 22.91 -24.97
C SER A 406 19.42 22.68 -25.49
N ILE A 407 18.41 23.29 -24.84
CA ILE A 407 17.20 23.75 -25.54
C ILE A 407 17.03 25.26 -25.36
N THR A 408 17.61 26.04 -26.27
CA THR A 408 17.09 27.36 -26.63
C THR A 408 15.89 27.23 -27.57
N LYS A 409 15.20 28.34 -27.80
CA LYS A 409 14.09 28.44 -28.76
C LYS A 409 14.49 28.18 -30.23
N ASP A 410 15.79 28.09 -30.54
CA ASP A 410 16.35 27.90 -31.88
C ASP A 410 17.18 26.60 -32.03
N ASP A 411 17.03 25.65 -31.09
CA ASP A 411 17.72 24.35 -31.05
C ASP A 411 19.26 24.42 -31.09
N SER A 412 19.85 25.58 -30.78
CA SER A 412 21.30 25.79 -30.84
C SER A 412 22.03 25.25 -29.59
N SER A 413 23.30 24.85 -29.80
CA SER A 413 24.14 24.17 -28.79
C SER A 413 24.55 25.05 -27.61
N GLU A 414 23.64 25.18 -26.65
CA GLU A 414 23.74 26.11 -25.51
C GLU A 414 23.82 25.43 -24.14
N ASN A 415 24.22 26.18 -23.13
CA ASN A 415 24.08 25.78 -21.73
C ASN A 415 22.69 26.25 -21.21
N ALA A 416 22.18 25.73 -20.09
CA ALA A 416 20.92 26.22 -19.47
C ALA A 416 21.00 27.71 -19.07
N PHE A 417 22.19 28.18 -18.68
CA PHE A 417 22.63 29.57 -18.84
C PHE A 417 23.95 29.59 -19.61
N ARG A 418 23.97 30.16 -20.82
CA ARG A 418 25.15 30.23 -21.70
C ARG A 418 25.80 31.60 -21.59
N ALA A 419 26.82 31.73 -20.73
CA ALA A 419 27.55 33.00 -20.55
C ALA A 419 26.59 34.19 -20.34
N THR A 420 25.56 33.93 -19.53
CA THR A 420 24.40 34.79 -19.29
C THR A 420 23.83 34.46 -17.92
N SER A 421 22.96 35.32 -17.39
CA SER A 421 22.39 35.17 -16.05
C SER A 421 20.90 35.53 -16.05
N PRO A 422 20.13 35.18 -15.01
CA PRO A 422 18.85 35.83 -14.74
C PRO A 422 19.00 37.36 -14.72
N THR A 423 17.97 38.11 -15.15
CA THR A 423 17.92 39.57 -14.96
C THR A 423 18.23 39.89 -13.51
N SER A 424 19.22 40.76 -13.25
CA SER A 424 19.65 41.05 -11.87
C SER A 424 18.52 41.64 -11.01
N GLY A 425 18.50 41.26 -9.73
CA GLY A 425 17.59 41.82 -8.74
C GLY A 425 18.12 43.09 -8.09
N THR A 426 17.69 43.34 -6.86
CA THR A 426 18.14 44.46 -6.02
C THR A 426 18.43 43.99 -4.60
N ALA A 427 19.12 44.82 -3.80
CA ALA A 427 19.39 44.54 -2.39
C ALA A 427 18.13 44.31 -1.51
N LEU A 428 16.93 44.66 -2.00
CA LEU A 428 15.66 44.39 -1.32
C LEU A 428 14.89 43.19 -1.91
N GLN A 429 15.18 42.77 -3.15
CA GLN A 429 14.37 41.80 -3.88
C GLN A 429 15.24 41.04 -4.90
N TYR A 430 15.43 39.74 -4.70
CA TYR A 430 16.26 38.90 -5.57
C TYR A 430 15.43 38.30 -6.70
N SER A 431 15.98 38.34 -7.92
CA SER A 431 15.45 37.55 -9.03
C SER A 431 15.68 36.06 -8.76
N THR A 432 14.62 35.27 -8.77
CA THR A 432 14.70 33.84 -8.45
C THR A 432 14.30 32.99 -9.64
N VAL A 433 15.11 31.99 -9.97
CA VAL A 433 14.67 30.84 -10.78
C VAL A 433 14.65 29.61 -9.87
N ILE A 434 13.55 28.87 -9.89
CA ILE A 434 13.26 27.82 -8.89
C ILE A 434 12.56 26.62 -9.55
N ALA A 435 12.93 25.40 -9.16
CA ALA A 435 12.18 24.18 -9.51
C ALA A 435 10.80 24.17 -8.81
N ARG A 436 9.76 23.54 -9.37
CA ARG A 436 8.46 23.42 -8.68
C ARG A 436 8.61 22.63 -7.39
N SER A 437 9.21 21.44 -7.46
CA SER A 437 9.59 20.61 -6.31
C SER A 437 11.10 20.63 -6.13
N PRO A 438 11.63 20.56 -4.89
CA PRO A 438 13.07 20.46 -4.67
C PRO A 438 13.65 19.20 -5.35
N GLY A 439 14.66 19.35 -6.20
CA GLY A 439 15.22 18.28 -7.02
C GLY A 439 14.36 17.79 -8.18
N GLY A 440 13.13 18.29 -8.33
CA GLY A 440 12.14 17.85 -9.33
C GLY A 440 12.45 18.32 -10.75
N VAL A 441 13.17 19.43 -10.92
CA VAL A 441 13.76 19.83 -12.20
C VAL A 441 15.16 19.27 -12.32
N THR A 442 15.36 18.35 -13.27
CA THR A 442 16.66 17.73 -13.57
C THR A 442 17.23 18.28 -14.87
N ILE A 443 18.31 19.05 -14.79
CA ILE A 443 19.03 19.60 -15.93
C ILE A 443 20.04 18.56 -16.44
N SER A 444 19.80 18.02 -17.64
CA SER A 444 20.52 16.85 -18.16
C SER A 444 21.46 17.21 -19.30
N GLY A 445 22.76 16.97 -19.13
CA GLY A 445 23.78 17.13 -20.17
C GLY A 445 23.91 15.95 -21.14
N THR A 446 23.01 14.96 -21.04
CA THR A 446 22.97 13.76 -21.92
C THR A 446 22.81 14.15 -23.39
N ALA A 447 23.46 13.40 -24.27
CA ALA A 447 23.36 13.62 -25.72
C ALA A 447 21.94 13.31 -26.24
N ASN A 448 21.46 14.16 -27.15
CA ASN A 448 20.18 13.99 -27.84
C ASN A 448 20.45 13.70 -29.34
N GLU A 449 19.45 13.27 -30.11
CA GLU A 449 19.61 12.72 -31.48
C GLU A 449 20.44 13.60 -32.44
N ASN A 450 20.47 14.92 -32.22
CA ASN A 450 21.18 15.89 -33.05
C ASN A 450 22.21 16.74 -32.28
N LEU A 451 22.44 16.48 -30.98
CA LEU A 451 23.27 17.32 -30.10
C LEU A 451 24.30 16.50 -29.32
N PRO A 452 25.60 16.91 -29.31
CA PRO A 452 26.59 16.30 -28.43
C PRO A 452 26.24 16.58 -26.96
N LYS A 453 26.76 15.76 -26.03
CA LYS A 453 26.75 16.09 -24.60
C LYS A 453 27.27 17.52 -24.40
N GLN A 454 26.65 18.28 -23.48
CA GLN A 454 26.93 19.71 -23.33
C GLN A 454 27.96 20.04 -22.24
N ARG A 455 28.68 21.15 -22.42
CA ARG A 455 29.85 21.47 -21.58
C ARG A 455 29.49 21.85 -20.15
N ASN A 456 28.63 22.84 -19.96
CA ASN A 456 28.20 23.30 -18.64
C ASN A 456 26.67 23.37 -18.58
N ALA A 457 26.05 23.19 -17.40
CA ALA A 457 24.62 23.47 -17.25
C ALA A 457 24.38 24.96 -16.99
N PHE A 458 24.84 25.49 -15.86
CA PHE A 458 24.79 26.93 -15.58
C PHE A 458 26.18 27.55 -15.75
N GLN A 459 26.32 28.48 -16.70
CA GLN A 459 27.51 29.33 -16.89
C GLN A 459 27.09 30.80 -16.81
N PHE A 460 27.24 31.38 -15.62
CA PHE A 460 26.84 32.77 -15.35
C PHE A 460 27.82 33.81 -15.91
N SER A 461 27.25 34.91 -16.40
CA SER A 461 27.92 36.20 -16.63
C SER A 461 27.73 37.11 -15.40
N ASP A 462 27.95 38.43 -15.56
CA ASP A 462 27.61 39.45 -14.56
C ASP A 462 26.20 39.21 -13.97
N VAL A 463 26.09 39.25 -12.64
CA VAL A 463 24.81 39.06 -11.95
C VAL A 463 24.84 39.66 -10.54
N SER A 464 23.83 40.45 -10.21
CA SER A 464 23.60 41.00 -8.88
C SER A 464 22.27 40.53 -8.30
N TYR A 465 22.26 40.11 -7.03
CA TYR A 465 21.05 39.76 -6.26
C TYR A 465 20.14 38.76 -7.00
N ALA A 466 20.66 37.56 -7.24
CA ALA A 466 19.93 36.48 -7.92
C ALA A 466 20.03 35.17 -7.15
N ALA A 467 19.00 34.34 -7.26
CA ALA A 467 18.89 33.04 -6.62
C ALA A 467 18.53 31.94 -7.64
N VAL A 468 19.21 30.80 -7.54
CA VAL A 468 18.88 29.57 -8.28
C VAL A 468 18.60 28.47 -7.26
N VAL A 469 17.41 27.86 -7.33
CA VAL A 469 16.85 27.10 -6.21
C VAL A 469 16.29 25.73 -6.64
N GLY A 470 16.76 24.66 -6.02
CA GLY A 470 16.16 23.34 -6.07
C GLY A 470 16.36 22.53 -7.37
N PHE A 471 17.32 22.89 -8.22
CA PHE A 471 17.61 22.14 -9.45
C PHE A 471 18.59 20.98 -9.18
N ALA A 472 18.29 19.80 -9.71
CA ALA A 472 19.29 18.73 -9.88
C ALA A 472 19.98 18.89 -11.25
N ILE A 473 21.27 18.56 -11.34
CA ILE A 473 22.07 18.70 -12.56
C ILE A 473 22.89 17.43 -12.78
N GLU A 474 22.79 16.84 -13.96
CA GLU A 474 23.34 15.51 -14.27
C GLU A 474 23.96 15.48 -15.68
N ASN A 475 24.90 14.55 -15.91
CA ASN A 475 25.42 14.17 -17.24
C ASN A 475 26.12 15.25 -18.09
N VAL A 476 26.34 16.46 -17.57
CA VAL A 476 27.19 17.53 -18.16
C VAL A 476 28.64 17.08 -18.38
N GLN A 477 29.40 17.70 -19.28
CA GLN A 477 30.79 17.28 -19.58
C GLN A 477 31.87 17.88 -18.66
N ARG A 478 31.70 19.13 -18.19
CA ARG A 478 32.77 19.92 -17.56
C ARG A 478 32.38 20.48 -16.19
N SER A 479 31.24 21.18 -16.06
CA SER A 479 30.73 21.67 -14.77
C SER A 479 29.21 21.81 -14.72
N ALA A 480 28.60 21.48 -13.59
CA ALA A 480 27.18 21.73 -13.35
C ALA A 480 26.92 23.23 -13.16
N VAL A 481 27.75 23.90 -12.34
CA VAL A 481 27.76 25.37 -12.20
C VAL A 481 29.17 25.90 -12.45
N THR A 482 29.27 26.94 -13.28
CA THR A 482 30.49 27.74 -13.51
C THR A 482 30.13 29.22 -13.72
N VAL A 483 31.13 30.08 -13.71
CA VAL A 483 31.06 31.42 -14.31
C VAL A 483 32.00 31.50 -15.53
N GLU A 484 32.02 32.62 -16.24
CA GLU A 484 32.98 32.89 -17.32
C GLU A 484 34.45 32.98 -16.84
N ASP A 485 35.39 32.85 -17.78
CA ASP A 485 36.83 32.71 -17.47
C ASP A 485 37.62 34.05 -17.49
N ASP A 486 37.06 35.16 -17.98
CA ASP A 486 37.48 36.55 -17.67
C ASP A 486 36.43 37.10 -16.69
N PRO A 487 36.79 37.41 -15.42
CA PRO A 487 35.87 37.18 -14.30
C PRO A 487 34.71 38.20 -14.24
N PRO A 488 33.44 37.75 -14.36
CA PRO A 488 32.28 38.64 -14.28
C PRO A 488 32.06 39.21 -12.87
N GLU A 489 31.30 40.31 -12.80
CA GLU A 489 30.83 40.89 -11.54
C GLU A 489 29.69 40.05 -10.95
N ILE A 490 30.06 38.97 -10.26
CA ILE A 490 29.17 38.19 -9.40
C ILE A 490 29.00 38.93 -8.07
N ASN A 491 27.78 39.35 -7.73
CA ASN A 491 27.49 40.06 -6.49
C ASN A 491 26.23 39.49 -5.82
N ARG A 492 26.42 38.78 -4.71
CA ARG A 492 25.35 38.07 -3.99
C ARG A 492 24.52 37.14 -4.89
N LEU A 493 25.20 36.14 -5.45
CA LEU A 493 24.57 34.98 -6.09
C LEU A 493 24.27 33.91 -5.03
N LEU A 494 23.00 33.53 -4.90
CA LEU A 494 22.54 32.46 -4.01
C LEU A 494 22.29 31.18 -4.81
N LEU A 495 22.88 30.08 -4.37
CA LEU A 495 22.66 28.72 -4.89
C LEU A 495 22.10 27.88 -3.74
N ASP A 496 20.85 27.45 -3.87
CA ASP A 496 20.08 26.86 -2.77
C ASP A 496 19.49 25.50 -3.18
N PHE A 497 19.79 24.44 -2.44
CA PHE A 497 19.41 23.06 -2.76
C PHE A 497 19.74 22.64 -4.21
N ILE A 498 20.92 23.02 -4.70
CA ILE A 498 21.42 22.59 -6.01
C ILE A 498 22.08 21.23 -5.89
N GLY A 499 21.59 20.25 -6.63
CA GLY A 499 22.21 18.93 -6.79
C GLY A 499 23.13 18.89 -8.00
N ALA A 500 24.35 18.38 -7.86
CA ALA A 500 25.31 18.23 -8.96
C ALA A 500 25.91 16.82 -9.01
N ALA A 501 25.54 16.04 -10.02
CA ALA A 501 26.16 14.75 -10.31
C ALA A 501 27.40 14.92 -11.20
N GLY A 502 28.37 14.03 -11.01
CA GLY A 502 29.70 14.05 -11.63
C GLY A 502 29.71 14.34 -13.13
N ALA A 503 30.47 15.37 -13.52
CA ALA A 503 30.53 15.80 -14.91
C ALA A 503 31.56 15.00 -15.74
N GLY A 504 31.21 14.59 -16.96
CA GLY A 504 32.17 13.96 -17.87
C GLY A 504 31.62 13.60 -19.25
N THR A 505 32.43 13.85 -20.28
CA THR A 505 32.17 13.34 -21.64
C THR A 505 31.94 11.83 -21.63
N SER A 506 32.76 11.13 -20.86
CA SER A 506 32.97 9.69 -20.97
C SER A 506 32.78 8.92 -19.65
N GLY A 507 32.07 9.51 -18.67
CA GLY A 507 31.81 8.88 -17.37
C GLY A 507 33.09 8.54 -16.60
N ARG A 508 33.96 9.54 -16.41
CA ARG A 508 35.29 9.38 -15.80
C ARG A 508 35.87 10.67 -15.25
N ALA A 509 36.63 10.57 -14.16
CA ALA A 509 37.35 11.69 -13.57
C ALA A 509 38.54 12.20 -14.44
N CYS A 510 38.98 13.43 -14.19
CA CYS A 510 40.15 14.02 -14.87
C CYS A 510 41.48 13.47 -14.36
N SER A 511 42.35 13.04 -15.27
CA SER A 511 43.69 12.56 -14.92
C SER A 511 44.78 13.64 -14.89
N ASN A 512 44.57 14.75 -15.62
CA ASN A 512 45.51 15.87 -15.76
C ASN A 512 44.75 17.19 -16.01
N TYR A 513 45.45 18.32 -15.92
CA TYR A 513 44.88 19.66 -16.15
C TYR A 513 44.38 19.87 -17.58
N ASP A 514 45.02 19.23 -18.56
CA ASP A 514 44.72 19.42 -19.98
C ASP A 514 43.43 18.71 -20.39
N GLU A 515 43.17 17.50 -19.88
CA GLU A 515 41.86 16.82 -20.01
C GLU A 515 40.73 17.72 -19.46
N SER A 516 40.92 18.32 -18.28
CA SER A 516 39.94 19.22 -17.63
C SER A 516 39.74 20.52 -18.41
N THR A 517 40.82 21.07 -18.96
CA THR A 517 40.79 22.31 -19.75
C THR A 517 40.12 22.11 -21.10
N ALA A 518 40.43 21.01 -21.79
CA ALA A 518 39.79 20.58 -23.03
C ALA A 518 38.33 20.12 -22.83
N GLY A 519 37.89 19.90 -21.59
CA GLY A 519 36.52 19.50 -21.23
C GLY A 519 36.25 18.02 -21.50
N GLN A 520 37.21 17.13 -21.23
CA GLN A 520 37.11 15.67 -21.40
C GLN A 520 36.61 14.94 -20.13
N CYS A 521 36.28 15.68 -19.08
CA CYS A 521 36.01 15.22 -17.71
C CYS A 521 35.65 16.44 -16.81
N SER A 522 35.10 16.20 -15.62
CA SER A 522 34.72 17.23 -14.65
C SER A 522 35.89 18.14 -14.27
N LYS A 523 35.70 19.45 -14.41
CA LYS A 523 36.55 20.45 -13.76
C LYS A 523 36.12 20.69 -12.31
N ALA A 524 34.81 20.74 -12.08
CA ALA A 524 34.16 20.84 -10.78
C ALA A 524 32.67 20.59 -10.97
N GLY A 525 31.96 20.08 -9.97
CA GLY A 525 30.50 20.08 -9.97
C GLY A 525 29.98 21.52 -9.92
N MET A 526 30.16 22.20 -8.80
CA MET A 526 29.83 23.60 -8.61
C MET A 526 31.08 24.48 -8.48
N ARG A 527 31.21 25.52 -9.30
CA ARG A 527 32.36 26.45 -9.28
C ARG A 527 31.92 27.90 -9.46
N ILE A 528 32.30 28.81 -8.56
CA ILE A 528 32.16 30.26 -8.77
C ILE A 528 33.53 30.95 -8.68
N ASN A 529 33.87 31.79 -9.66
CA ASN A 529 35.01 32.70 -9.56
C ASN A 529 34.51 34.12 -9.24
N GLY A 530 35.22 34.85 -8.38
CA GLY A 530 34.91 36.24 -8.03
C GLY A 530 33.72 36.40 -7.08
N GLY A 531 33.56 37.62 -6.56
CA GLY A 531 32.32 38.01 -5.91
C GLY A 531 32.05 37.47 -4.51
N THR A 532 30.77 37.45 -4.16
CA THR A 532 30.22 36.99 -2.87
C THR A 532 29.14 35.93 -3.06
N PRO A 533 29.48 34.69 -3.48
CA PRO A 533 28.51 33.61 -3.61
C PRO A 533 28.17 32.95 -2.25
N VAL A 534 26.92 32.50 -2.13
CA VAL A 534 26.48 31.57 -1.07
C VAL A 534 26.01 30.28 -1.71
N PHE A 535 26.61 29.15 -1.31
CA PHE A 535 26.05 27.82 -1.52
C PHE A 535 25.37 27.40 -0.21
N GLN A 536 24.07 27.09 -0.25
CA GLN A 536 23.35 26.55 0.91
C GLN A 536 22.49 25.35 0.52
N ASN A 537 22.30 24.42 1.46
CA ASN A 537 21.48 23.20 1.31
C ASN A 537 21.86 22.31 0.10
N SER A 538 23.00 22.55 -0.55
CA SER A 538 23.33 22.04 -1.88
C SER A 538 24.18 20.77 -1.76
N TYR A 539 24.15 19.93 -2.80
CA TYR A 539 24.76 18.61 -2.74
C TYR A 539 25.49 18.20 -4.03
N ASP A 540 26.60 17.48 -3.88
CA ASP A 540 27.47 17.08 -5.00
C ASP A 540 27.90 15.62 -4.87
N TRP A 541 27.94 14.87 -5.98
CA TRP A 541 28.40 13.48 -6.00
C TRP A 541 29.01 13.06 -7.34
N GLY A 542 29.55 11.85 -7.42
CA GLY A 542 30.07 11.28 -8.67
C GLY A 542 31.55 11.56 -8.94
N HIS A 543 31.95 11.49 -10.22
CA HIS A 543 33.32 11.59 -10.72
C HIS A 543 33.86 13.03 -10.85
N ASN A 544 33.59 13.89 -9.87
CA ASN A 544 34.04 15.27 -9.86
C ASN A 544 35.52 15.41 -9.46
N ARG A 545 36.21 16.39 -10.07
CA ARG A 545 37.55 16.81 -9.61
C ARG A 545 37.45 17.68 -8.36
N TYR A 546 36.49 18.60 -8.32
CA TYR A 546 36.15 19.38 -7.14
C TYR A 546 34.63 19.34 -6.97
N GLY A 547 34.12 19.14 -5.75
CA GLY A 547 32.68 19.17 -5.51
C GLY A 547 32.14 20.59 -5.58
N ILE A 548 32.30 21.34 -4.49
CA ILE A 548 32.00 22.78 -4.43
C ILE A 548 33.31 23.59 -4.41
N MET A 549 33.44 24.55 -5.34
CA MET A 549 34.68 25.28 -5.60
C MET A 549 34.46 26.80 -5.65
N THR A 550 35.32 27.57 -4.97
CA THR A 550 35.38 29.04 -5.03
C THR A 550 36.72 29.51 -5.59
N ARG A 551 36.78 30.68 -6.24
CA ARG A 551 38.06 31.26 -6.67
C ARG A 551 38.10 32.78 -6.76
N SER A 552 39.02 33.42 -6.03
CA SER A 552 39.22 34.88 -6.01
C SER A 552 37.97 35.66 -5.58
N THR A 553 37.12 35.04 -4.78
CA THR A 553 35.97 35.64 -4.11
C THR A 553 36.43 36.64 -3.03
N THR A 554 35.53 37.54 -2.65
CA THR A 554 35.73 38.56 -1.61
C THR A 554 34.89 38.29 -0.35
N GLY A 555 34.29 37.10 -0.24
CA GLY A 555 33.41 36.72 0.85
C GLY A 555 32.44 35.61 0.40
N SER A 556 32.94 34.38 0.33
CA SER A 556 32.13 33.21 -0.03
C SER A 556 31.75 32.38 1.19
N ILE A 557 30.57 31.75 1.14
CA ILE A 557 30.04 30.87 2.19
C ILE A 557 29.56 29.58 1.51
N THR A 558 29.94 28.43 2.06
CA THR A 558 29.32 27.12 1.76
C THR A 558 28.76 26.54 3.05
N ARG A 559 27.46 26.21 3.09
CA ARG A 559 26.82 25.77 4.33
C ARG A 559 25.66 24.82 4.15
N ARG A 560 25.31 24.06 5.20
CA ARG A 560 24.21 23.07 5.20
C ARG A 560 24.31 22.07 4.02
N SER A 561 25.52 21.86 3.47
CA SER A 561 25.75 21.27 2.14
C SER A 561 26.52 19.96 2.25
N PHE A 562 26.20 18.98 1.41
CA PHE A 562 26.71 17.62 1.49
C PHE A 562 27.46 17.22 0.21
N VAL A 563 28.70 16.77 0.33
CA VAL A 563 29.49 16.29 -0.81
C VAL A 563 29.88 14.82 -0.60
N ARG A 564 29.63 13.99 -1.62
CA ARG A 564 30.03 12.58 -1.64
C ARG A 564 30.77 12.22 -2.92
N LEU A 565 32.10 12.36 -2.90
CA LEU A 565 32.92 12.01 -4.05
C LEU A 565 32.91 10.50 -4.29
N ASP A 566 32.72 10.08 -5.55
CA ASP A 566 32.60 8.67 -5.92
C ASP A 566 33.76 8.13 -6.77
N GLU A 567 34.46 8.93 -7.57
CA GLU A 567 35.51 8.42 -8.48
C GLU A 567 36.64 9.42 -8.74
N HIS A 568 37.89 8.91 -8.76
CA HIS A 568 39.11 9.69 -8.97
C HIS A 568 40.10 9.02 -9.94
N ARG A 569 40.90 9.82 -10.67
CA ARG A 569 41.80 9.32 -11.73
C ARG A 569 43.10 10.14 -11.82
N GLY A 570 44.19 9.52 -12.27
CA GLY A 570 45.43 10.19 -12.68
C GLY A 570 46.28 10.82 -11.58
N ALA A 571 46.71 12.07 -11.78
CA ALA A 571 47.70 12.77 -10.95
C ALA A 571 47.43 14.29 -10.84
N GLN A 572 46.26 14.66 -10.30
CA GLN A 572 45.82 16.04 -10.07
C GLN A 572 45.22 16.22 -8.68
N PRO A 573 45.36 17.43 -8.07
CA PRO A 573 44.62 17.75 -6.87
C PRO A 573 43.12 17.65 -7.10
N PHE A 574 42.43 16.97 -6.17
CA PHE A 574 40.98 16.85 -6.07
C PHE A 574 40.52 17.15 -4.63
N GLY A 575 39.27 17.58 -4.48
CA GLY A 575 38.73 18.04 -3.19
C GLY A 575 37.21 18.06 -3.11
N GLY A 576 36.63 17.69 -1.96
CA GLY A 576 35.18 17.78 -1.74
C GLY A 576 34.70 19.23 -1.77
N PHE A 577 35.37 20.07 -0.99
CA PHE A 577 35.25 21.53 -1.04
C PHE A 577 36.63 22.11 -1.41
N SER A 578 36.72 23.18 -2.21
CA SER A 578 38.04 23.61 -2.72
C SER A 578 38.12 25.11 -3.01
N ASN A 579 39.19 25.74 -2.51
CA ASN A 579 39.23 27.18 -2.23
C ASN A 579 40.51 27.81 -2.80
N TYR A 580 40.44 28.95 -3.50
CA TYR A 580 41.51 29.40 -4.40
C TYR A 580 41.63 30.93 -4.47
N CYS A 581 42.77 31.51 -4.07
CA CYS A 581 43.09 32.92 -4.35
C CYS A 581 42.13 33.99 -3.75
N ASP A 582 41.18 33.58 -2.91
CA ASP A 582 40.17 34.40 -2.23
C ASP A 582 40.82 35.45 -1.31
N ARG A 583 40.12 36.56 -1.03
CA ARG A 583 40.78 37.83 -0.66
C ARG A 583 40.33 38.53 0.63
N ALA A 584 39.37 37.97 1.35
CA ALA A 584 38.92 38.56 2.62
C ALA A 584 38.51 37.47 3.60
N HIS A 585 37.44 36.74 3.26
CA HIS A 585 36.89 35.67 4.07
C HIS A 585 36.37 34.54 3.17
N LEU A 586 36.44 33.33 3.71
CA LEU A 586 35.77 32.15 3.20
C LEU A 586 35.29 31.34 4.39
N SER A 587 33.99 31.04 4.43
CA SER A 587 33.37 30.18 5.43
C SER A 587 32.94 28.85 4.81
N GLN A 588 33.19 27.77 5.54
CA GLN A 588 32.55 26.48 5.33
C GLN A 588 31.88 26.06 6.65
N ASP A 589 30.61 26.40 6.79
CA ASP A 589 29.88 26.26 8.05
C ASP A 589 28.81 25.18 7.93
N ASN A 590 28.83 24.17 8.79
CA ASN A 590 27.83 23.10 8.79
C ASN A 590 27.80 22.27 7.49
N THR A 591 28.96 22.01 6.90
CA THR A 591 29.13 21.07 5.78
C THR A 591 29.17 19.62 6.27
N ILE A 592 28.86 18.67 5.38
CA ILE A 592 28.92 17.24 5.64
C ILE A 592 29.66 16.54 4.48
N PHE A 593 30.43 15.49 4.78
CA PHE A 593 31.17 14.70 3.79
C PHE A 593 31.14 13.20 4.09
N ASP A 594 31.04 12.40 3.03
CA ASP A 594 31.10 10.92 3.00
C ASP A 594 31.89 10.51 1.74
N SER A 595 32.65 9.41 1.78
CA SER A 595 33.57 9.05 0.68
C SER A 595 33.76 7.53 0.58
N LEU A 596 34.78 7.08 -0.14
CA LEU A 596 35.42 5.75 -0.05
C LEU A 596 36.75 5.82 -0.83
N ALA A 597 37.89 5.54 -0.21
CA ALA A 597 39.18 5.43 -0.91
C ALA A 597 39.51 4.02 -1.42
N ILE A 598 38.51 3.16 -1.58
CA ILE A 598 38.60 1.97 -2.48
C ILE A 598 39.10 2.38 -3.88
N ALA A 599 38.86 3.63 -4.30
CA ALA A 599 39.39 4.21 -5.53
C ALA A 599 40.74 4.95 -5.37
N ALA A 600 41.31 5.17 -4.17
CA ALA A 600 42.34 6.19 -3.92
C ALA A 600 43.54 5.88 -2.97
N PRO A 601 44.07 4.64 -2.84
CA PRO A 601 45.28 4.41 -2.04
C PRO A 601 46.55 4.98 -2.70
N HIS A 602 47.22 5.90 -2.00
CA HIS A 602 48.55 6.50 -2.27
C HIS A 602 48.66 7.36 -3.56
N TYR A 603 48.68 8.68 -3.37
CA TYR A 603 48.70 9.68 -4.46
C TYR A 603 49.95 10.58 -4.38
N THR A 604 50.60 10.89 -5.51
CA THR A 604 51.79 11.77 -5.52
C THR A 604 51.49 13.24 -5.28
N HIS A 605 50.25 13.70 -5.54
CA HIS A 605 49.87 15.11 -5.55
C HIS A 605 48.43 15.38 -5.06
N TYR A 606 48.26 15.41 -3.73
CA TYR A 606 47.14 16.08 -3.03
C TYR A 606 45.71 15.52 -3.23
N ALA A 607 45.28 14.61 -2.35
CA ALA A 607 43.91 14.08 -2.26
C ALA A 607 43.29 14.36 -0.88
N GLY A 608 42.19 15.12 -0.81
CA GLY A 608 41.62 15.52 0.49
C GLY A 608 40.17 16.01 0.44
N LEU A 609 39.62 16.33 1.61
CA LEU A 609 38.31 16.96 1.76
C LEU A 609 38.37 18.44 1.36
N GLU A 610 39.27 19.22 1.96
CA GLU A 610 39.59 20.58 1.52
C GLU A 610 40.90 20.64 0.72
N ALA A 611 40.89 21.35 -0.42
CA ALA A 611 42.05 21.45 -1.31
C ALA A 611 42.44 22.90 -1.66
N TYR A 612 43.73 23.22 -1.45
CA TYR A 612 44.37 24.51 -1.71
C TYR A 612 45.67 24.35 -2.55
N PRO A 613 45.56 24.13 -3.88
CA PRO A 613 46.71 23.87 -4.74
C PRO A 613 47.46 25.14 -5.19
N ALA A 614 48.69 24.94 -5.67
CA ALA A 614 49.62 26.01 -6.05
C ALA A 614 49.08 26.84 -7.22
N THR A 615 48.75 28.09 -6.93
CA THR A 615 48.22 29.06 -7.89
C THR A 615 48.95 30.40 -7.89
N GLY A 616 49.96 30.58 -7.03
CA GLY A 616 50.72 31.84 -6.89
C GLY A 616 49.94 32.91 -6.12
N CYS A 617 48.93 32.49 -5.36
CA CYS A 617 48.04 33.35 -4.59
C CYS A 617 48.22 33.24 -3.07
N GLU A 618 49.07 32.34 -2.61
CA GLU A 618 49.22 31.91 -1.22
C GLU A 618 49.75 33.08 -0.36
N GLN A 619 50.63 33.90 -0.95
CA GLN A 619 51.16 35.14 -0.39
C GLN A 619 50.11 36.25 -0.17
N ARG A 620 48.83 36.03 -0.50
CA ARG A 620 47.74 36.97 -0.18
C ARG A 620 47.32 36.81 1.27
N ALA A 621 46.91 37.92 1.88
CA ALA A 621 46.17 37.89 3.13
C ALA A 621 44.70 37.51 2.85
N ALA A 622 44.23 36.51 3.58
CA ALA A 622 42.83 36.07 3.64
C ALA A 622 42.64 35.32 4.96
N ASN A 623 41.42 35.32 5.49
CA ASN A 623 41.05 34.49 6.63
C ASN A 623 40.18 33.35 6.12
N LEU A 624 40.61 32.10 6.32
CA LEU A 624 39.80 30.92 6.07
C LEU A 624 39.16 30.45 7.38
N LYS A 625 37.89 30.06 7.34
CA LYS A 625 37.17 29.48 8.46
C LYS A 625 36.41 28.25 7.99
N THR A 626 36.61 27.13 8.68
CA THR A 626 35.80 25.92 8.56
C THR A 626 35.21 25.67 9.94
N GLU A 627 33.89 25.68 10.09
CA GLU A 627 33.24 25.42 11.38
C GLU A 627 32.11 24.39 11.30
N GLY A 628 32.11 23.45 12.25
CA GLY A 628 31.01 22.50 12.38
C GLY A 628 30.89 21.57 11.18
N LEU A 629 32.00 21.24 10.53
CA LEU A 629 32.08 20.20 9.51
C LEU A 629 31.90 18.82 10.15
N LEU A 630 31.16 17.92 9.50
CA LEU A 630 31.11 16.49 9.82
C LEU A 630 31.64 15.66 8.64
N ALA A 631 32.74 14.93 8.83
CA ALA A 631 33.25 13.94 7.89
C ALA A 631 33.14 12.54 8.51
N VAL A 632 32.73 11.55 7.71
CA VAL A 632 32.75 10.13 8.06
C VAL A 632 33.25 9.33 6.86
N ASN A 633 33.73 8.10 7.08
CA ASN A 633 34.04 7.15 5.99
C ASN A 633 34.99 7.80 4.96
N ASN A 634 36.03 8.48 5.45
CA ASN A 634 36.84 9.45 4.71
C ASN A 634 38.34 9.16 4.84
N GLU A 635 38.80 8.10 4.18
CA GLU A 635 40.19 7.68 3.99
C GLU A 635 41.10 8.73 3.26
N LEU A 636 40.75 10.02 3.25
CA LEU A 636 41.50 11.14 2.65
C LEU A 636 41.92 12.16 3.71
N SER A 637 42.95 12.99 3.44
CA SER A 637 43.29 14.11 4.34
C SER A 637 42.14 15.09 4.49
N LEU A 638 41.90 15.65 5.69
CA LEU A 638 40.87 16.69 5.86
C LEU A 638 41.22 18.00 5.14
N SER A 639 42.52 18.34 5.05
CA SER A 639 42.96 19.52 4.32
C SER A 639 44.34 19.32 3.69
N LEU A 640 44.61 20.07 2.63
CA LEU A 640 45.87 20.04 1.88
C LEU A 640 46.21 21.41 1.30
N MET A 641 47.43 21.88 1.61
CA MET A 641 48.03 23.06 1.01
C MET A 641 49.29 22.66 0.23
N ASP A 642 49.43 23.13 -1.00
CA ASP A 642 50.50 22.74 -1.95
C ASP A 642 51.78 23.60 -1.78
N GLN A 643 51.68 24.75 -1.11
CA GLN A 643 52.84 25.56 -0.78
C GLN A 643 52.84 26.07 0.66
N LYS A 644 54.06 26.09 1.20
CA LYS A 644 54.55 26.71 2.45
C LYS A 644 54.06 28.13 2.78
N ALA A 645 53.19 28.77 2.01
CA ALA A 645 52.79 30.16 2.22
C ALA A 645 51.27 30.37 2.30
N GLY A 646 50.47 29.33 2.55
CA GLY A 646 49.00 29.42 2.66
C GLY A 646 48.49 30.52 3.61
N PRO A 647 47.24 31.00 3.48
CA PRO A 647 46.62 31.96 4.40
C PRO A 647 46.42 31.39 5.82
N VAL A 648 45.98 32.21 6.77
CA VAL A 648 45.62 31.73 8.11
C VAL A 648 44.27 31.02 8.07
N HIS A 649 44.17 29.88 8.75
CA HIS A 649 43.00 29.00 8.72
C HIS A 649 42.52 28.69 10.14
N ILE A 650 41.22 28.87 10.39
CA ILE A 650 40.53 28.47 11.62
C ILE A 650 39.71 27.23 11.34
N TRP A 651 40.00 26.14 12.05
CA TRP A 651 39.21 24.90 12.10
C TRP A 651 38.55 24.83 13.48
N ASP A 652 37.22 24.91 13.52
CA ASP A 652 36.49 24.94 14.79
C ASP A 652 35.31 23.95 14.78
N HIS A 653 35.02 23.32 15.92
CA HIS A 653 33.87 22.41 16.07
C HIS A 653 33.77 21.26 15.03
N ILE A 654 34.91 20.83 14.47
CA ILE A 654 34.99 19.79 13.43
C ILE A 654 34.79 18.42 14.08
N VAL A 655 34.07 17.51 13.41
CA VAL A 655 34.07 16.08 13.75
C VAL A 655 34.45 15.28 12.50
N SER A 656 35.51 14.48 12.61
CA SER A 656 35.89 13.48 11.60
C SER A 656 35.84 12.08 12.21
N TYR A 657 35.42 11.09 11.43
CA TYR A 657 35.59 9.68 11.73
C TYR A 657 36.18 8.96 10.51
N ASP A 658 37.02 7.95 10.77
CA ASP A 658 37.58 7.06 9.74
C ASP A 658 38.41 7.85 8.71
N SER A 659 39.40 8.60 9.22
CA SER A 659 40.32 9.41 8.41
C SER A 659 41.77 8.98 8.58
N THR A 660 42.14 7.87 7.93
CA THR A 660 43.52 7.39 7.82
C THR A 660 44.40 8.42 7.10
N GLY A 661 45.42 8.96 7.78
CA GLY A 661 46.22 10.07 7.25
C GLY A 661 47.03 9.72 6.00
N THR A 662 46.99 10.57 4.96
CA THR A 662 47.70 10.30 3.69
C THR A 662 49.05 11.02 3.60
N CYS A 663 50.14 10.26 3.51
CA CYS A 663 51.49 10.78 3.25
C CYS A 663 51.65 11.43 1.86
N THR A 664 52.60 12.35 1.72
CA THR A 664 53.00 12.91 0.41
C THR A 664 54.29 12.26 -0.15
N PRO A 665 54.21 11.45 -1.23
CA PRO A 665 55.37 10.72 -1.79
C PRO A 665 56.51 11.60 -2.32
N GLN A 666 56.29 12.90 -2.51
CA GLN A 666 57.35 13.82 -2.95
C GLN A 666 58.39 14.14 -1.87
N ARG A 667 58.07 13.90 -0.58
CA ARG A 667 58.96 14.21 0.56
C ARG A 667 58.96 13.17 1.69
N GLY A 668 58.02 12.23 1.71
CA GLY A 668 57.88 11.30 2.83
C GLY A 668 57.31 11.95 4.09
N PHE A 669 56.67 13.13 3.97
CA PHE A 669 55.93 13.70 5.08
C PHE A 669 54.62 12.94 5.28
N CYS A 670 54.48 12.40 6.48
CA CYS A 670 53.31 11.74 7.04
C CYS A 670 52.96 12.46 8.35
N GLY A 671 51.68 12.48 8.71
CA GLY A 671 51.15 13.29 9.82
C GLY A 671 49.70 13.65 9.57
N ASN A 672 48.91 13.72 10.64
CA ASN A 672 47.54 13.21 10.60
C ASN A 672 46.57 13.94 9.64
N LEU A 673 46.73 15.25 9.40
CA LEU A 673 45.79 16.11 8.65
C LEU A 673 46.51 17.07 7.68
N LEU A 674 47.57 16.59 7.00
CA LEU A 674 48.76 17.34 6.56
C LEU A 674 48.56 18.64 5.72
N LEU A 675 48.27 19.74 6.43
CA LEU A 675 48.49 21.13 6.02
C LEU A 675 50.00 21.42 5.84
N GLN A 676 50.41 22.04 4.72
CA GLN A 676 51.80 22.51 4.52
C GLN A 676 51.87 24.04 4.41
N ALA A 677 51.77 24.76 5.54
CA ALA A 677 51.85 26.22 5.59
C ALA A 677 52.92 26.71 6.60
N ASP A 678 53.65 27.77 6.23
CA ASP A 678 54.48 28.57 7.15
C ASP A 678 53.64 29.72 7.80
N LYS A 679 52.29 29.67 7.72
CA LYS A 679 51.35 30.56 8.44
C LYS A 679 50.51 29.74 9.42
N GLU A 680 49.98 30.40 10.45
CA GLU A 680 49.19 29.81 11.53
C GLU A 680 47.94 29.07 11.04
N THR A 681 47.69 27.90 11.63
CA THR A 681 46.38 27.23 11.61
C THR A 681 45.93 27.05 13.05
N HIS A 682 44.73 27.54 13.37
CA HIS A 682 44.09 27.32 14.66
C HIS A 682 43.16 26.11 14.54
N VAL A 683 43.22 25.18 15.49
CA VAL A 683 42.26 24.07 15.62
C VAL A 683 41.65 24.12 17.02
N SER A 684 40.32 24.21 17.12
CA SER A 684 39.61 24.30 18.40
C SER A 684 38.33 23.47 18.42
N ASN A 685 37.91 23.05 19.62
CA ASN A 685 36.63 22.36 19.89
C ASN A 685 36.32 21.14 18.97
N SER A 686 37.36 20.53 18.40
CA SER A 686 37.26 19.56 17.31
C SER A 686 37.66 18.14 17.75
N PHE A 687 37.12 17.13 17.07
CA PHE A 687 37.32 15.71 17.34
C PHE A 687 37.68 14.97 16.03
N PHE A 688 38.63 14.03 16.11
CA PHE A 688 39.09 13.24 14.97
C PHE A 688 39.21 11.77 15.41
N GLY A 689 38.33 10.90 14.93
CA GLY A 689 38.31 9.48 15.26
C GLY A 689 39.08 8.62 14.26
N GLN A 690 39.93 7.71 14.78
CA GLN A 690 40.74 6.76 13.99
C GLN A 690 41.76 7.41 13.03
N ALA A 691 42.36 8.54 13.45
CA ALA A 691 43.38 9.23 12.68
C ALA A 691 44.76 8.54 12.80
N GLU A 692 45.03 7.51 11.99
CA GLU A 692 46.34 6.84 11.99
C GLU A 692 47.44 7.68 11.30
N SER A 693 48.59 7.79 11.97
CA SER A 693 49.87 8.25 11.40
C SER A 693 50.63 7.08 10.78
N PHE A 694 51.27 7.31 9.63
CA PHE A 694 52.17 6.36 8.96
C PHE A 694 53.63 6.83 9.09
N ASP A 695 54.30 6.61 10.22
CA ASP A 695 55.76 6.75 10.25
C ASP A 695 56.46 5.43 9.87
N SER A 696 57.55 5.54 9.12
CA SER A 696 58.41 4.43 8.74
C SER A 696 59.46 4.16 9.81
N ASP A 697 59.02 3.57 10.93
CA ASP A 697 59.75 2.68 11.87
C ASP A 697 59.26 2.78 13.33
N ASN A 698 57.99 2.37 13.55
CA ASN A 698 57.54 1.64 14.76
C ASN A 698 57.29 2.36 16.11
N GLU A 699 57.18 3.68 16.21
CA GLU A 699 56.55 4.31 17.39
C GLU A 699 55.26 5.05 17.02
N ARG A 700 54.21 4.92 17.85
CA ARG A 700 52.85 5.41 17.60
C ARG A 700 52.55 6.63 18.46
N ASP A 701 52.97 7.81 18.00
CA ASP A 701 52.51 9.10 18.51
C ASP A 701 52.27 10.05 17.32
N ALA A 702 51.32 10.97 17.47
CA ALA A 702 51.06 12.05 16.52
C ALA A 702 51.90 13.31 16.82
N PHE A 703 52.47 13.42 18.03
CA PHE A 703 53.16 14.61 18.54
C PHE A 703 54.55 14.32 19.17
N ASP A 704 55.02 13.07 19.19
CA ASP A 704 56.29 12.64 19.82
C ASP A 704 56.47 13.23 21.23
N GLY A 705 55.44 13.14 22.07
CA GLY A 705 55.40 13.65 23.42
C GLY A 705 55.47 15.18 23.59
N ASN A 706 55.60 15.99 22.53
CA ASN A 706 55.92 17.42 22.61
C ASN A 706 54.86 18.33 21.96
N ASP A 707 54.72 19.54 22.50
CA ASP A 707 54.07 20.65 21.81
C ASP A 707 54.80 20.93 20.48
N ILE A 708 54.09 20.88 19.35
CA ILE A 708 54.67 21.29 18.06
C ILE A 708 54.62 22.82 17.99
N GLU A 709 55.69 23.44 18.49
CA GLU A 709 55.97 24.88 18.35
C GLU A 709 56.36 25.18 16.90
N LEU A 710 55.36 25.59 16.11
CA LEU A 710 55.54 26.14 14.78
C LEU A 710 56.16 27.54 14.87
N LYS A 711 56.67 27.99 13.72
CA LYS A 711 57.38 29.26 13.60
C LYS A 711 56.52 30.45 14.04
N ASP A 712 57.18 31.44 14.63
CA ASP A 712 56.60 32.71 15.13
C ASP A 712 55.65 32.58 16.34
N GLY A 713 55.72 31.45 17.07
CA GLY A 713 55.10 31.27 18.40
C GLY A 713 53.74 30.57 18.41
N VAL A 714 53.41 29.87 17.32
CA VAL A 714 52.18 29.11 17.16
C VAL A 714 52.39 27.71 17.74
N VAL A 715 51.64 27.34 18.78
CA VAL A 715 51.86 26.09 19.51
C VAL A 715 50.68 25.13 19.32
N LEU A 716 50.88 24.08 18.53
CA LEU A 716 49.97 22.94 18.49
C LEU A 716 50.27 22.07 19.72
N LYS A 717 49.39 22.13 20.72
CA LYS A 717 49.67 21.55 22.03
C LYS A 717 49.48 20.05 22.08
N ASN A 718 50.46 19.36 22.67
CA ASN A 718 50.26 18.04 23.24
C ASN A 718 49.50 18.18 24.59
N VAL A 719 48.71 17.19 24.95
CA VAL A 719 48.06 17.11 26.27
C VAL A 719 48.79 16.04 27.08
N GLU A 720 49.90 16.43 27.70
CA GLU A 720 50.86 15.53 28.37
C GLU A 720 50.17 14.54 29.32
N GLY A 721 50.13 13.26 28.92
CA GLY A 721 49.54 12.14 29.68
C GLY A 721 48.25 11.56 29.09
N GLU A 722 47.60 12.27 28.17
CA GLU A 722 46.52 11.71 27.34
C GLU A 722 47.12 10.99 26.11
N ASN A 723 46.56 9.84 25.75
CA ASN A 723 46.76 9.25 24.42
C ASN A 723 45.81 9.97 23.42
N ASP A 724 45.59 9.41 22.22
CA ASP A 724 44.30 9.63 21.56
C ASP A 724 43.20 8.93 22.38
N VAL A 725 42.59 9.71 23.28
CA VAL A 725 41.63 9.24 24.32
C VAL A 725 40.17 9.43 23.91
N GLY A 726 39.92 9.67 22.62
CA GLY A 726 38.60 9.87 22.05
C GLY A 726 37.68 8.65 22.18
N THR A 727 37.10 8.44 23.37
CA THR A 727 35.80 7.77 23.47
C THR A 727 34.84 8.59 22.61
N ALA A 728 34.22 7.98 21.60
CA ALA A 728 33.31 8.67 20.70
C ALA A 728 32.29 9.45 21.55
N PRO A 729 32.14 10.78 21.35
CA PRO A 729 31.31 11.59 22.21
C PRO A 729 29.88 11.07 22.15
N GLU A 730 29.29 10.75 23.31
CA GLU A 730 28.01 10.04 23.42
C GLU A 730 26.85 10.76 22.67
N TYR A 731 27.02 12.06 22.42
CA TYR A 731 26.16 12.97 21.66
C TYR A 731 26.99 13.94 20.82
N LEU A 732 26.44 14.42 19.71
CA LEU A 732 27.05 15.51 18.93
C LEU A 732 27.16 16.81 19.76
N PRO A 733 28.26 17.59 19.60
CA PRO A 733 28.39 18.91 20.22
C PRO A 733 27.35 19.89 19.67
N ILE A 734 27.02 20.95 20.43
CA ILE A 734 25.92 21.87 20.12
C ILE A 734 26.02 22.56 18.75
N SER A 735 27.25 22.83 18.29
CA SER A 735 27.62 23.32 16.95
C SER A 735 27.24 22.38 15.81
N LEU A 736 27.10 21.08 16.09
CA LEU A 736 26.61 20.06 15.17
C LEU A 736 25.14 19.70 15.39
N LEU A 737 24.50 20.19 16.46
CA LEU A 737 23.05 20.06 16.67
C LEU A 737 22.26 21.16 15.95
N TYR A 738 22.83 22.36 15.84
CA TYR A 738 22.22 23.53 15.21
C TYR A 738 23.08 24.06 14.05
N PHE A 739 22.51 24.91 13.20
CA PHE A 739 23.24 25.60 12.15
C PHE A 739 23.88 26.89 12.66
N ARG A 740 25.15 27.15 12.32
CA ARG A 740 25.71 28.51 12.31
C ARG A 740 25.38 29.24 11.01
N GLY A 741 25.07 30.53 11.12
CA GLY A 741 24.70 31.42 10.03
C GLY A 741 23.25 31.27 9.62
N ARG A 742 22.44 32.31 9.88
CA ARG A 742 21.02 32.33 9.47
C ARG A 742 20.91 32.09 7.97
N SER A 743 19.93 31.32 7.53
CA SER A 743 19.59 31.15 6.11
C SER A 743 19.53 32.52 5.40
N ASP A 744 19.95 32.53 4.14
CA ASP A 744 19.95 33.70 3.23
C ASP A 744 20.96 34.83 3.52
N THR A 745 21.72 34.79 4.62
CA THR A 745 22.81 35.76 4.87
C THR A 745 24.03 35.53 3.97
N PHE A 746 24.65 36.62 3.51
CA PHE A 746 25.97 36.64 2.85
C PHE A 746 27.08 37.02 3.84
N TYR A 747 28.34 36.89 3.43
CA TYR A 747 29.48 37.35 4.24
C TYR A 747 29.35 38.84 4.59
N GLY A 748 29.35 39.14 5.90
CA GLY A 748 29.22 40.50 6.42
C GLY A 748 27.78 41.02 6.56
N ASP A 749 26.75 40.19 6.30
CA ASP A 749 25.37 40.50 6.71
C ASP A 749 25.15 40.31 8.21
N ASP A 750 24.05 40.84 8.74
CA ASP A 750 23.62 40.54 10.12
C ASP A 750 23.39 39.03 10.31
N LYS A 751 23.77 38.49 11.49
CA LYS A 751 23.64 37.07 11.87
C LYS A 751 24.33 36.03 10.95
N TYR A 752 25.27 36.44 10.09
CA TYR A 752 25.90 35.52 9.12
C TYR A 752 26.79 34.44 9.73
N ASP A 753 27.39 34.70 10.90
CA ASP A 753 28.29 33.80 11.63
C ASP A 753 27.76 33.46 13.04
N GLU A 754 26.45 33.63 13.28
CA GLU A 754 25.81 33.38 14.58
C GLU A 754 25.21 31.97 14.68
N LEU A 755 25.30 31.33 15.85
CA LEU A 755 24.65 30.05 16.08
C LEU A 755 23.12 30.24 16.16
N THR A 756 22.39 29.57 15.27
CA THR A 756 20.93 29.69 15.16
C THR A 756 20.20 28.68 16.07
N THR A 757 18.88 28.79 16.14
CA THR A 757 17.99 27.74 16.69
C THR A 757 17.53 26.73 15.62
N ALA A 758 17.92 26.91 14.35
CA ALA A 758 17.59 25.99 13.28
C ALA A 758 18.45 24.72 13.43
N ARG A 759 17.77 23.57 13.56
CA ARG A 759 18.41 22.28 13.80
C ARG A 759 19.07 21.75 12.54
N ARG A 760 20.24 21.12 12.72
CA ARG A 760 20.93 20.40 11.64
C ARG A 760 20.25 19.08 11.28
N TRP A 761 19.61 18.43 12.25
CA TRP A 761 19.05 17.10 12.10
C TRP A 761 17.53 17.08 12.28
N PRO A 762 16.81 16.27 11.48
CA PRO A 762 17.29 15.58 10.27
C PRO A 762 17.72 16.56 9.16
N ILE A 763 18.60 16.11 8.27
CA ILE A 763 19.05 16.89 7.10
C ILE A 763 17.82 17.18 6.21
N GLY A 764 17.57 18.45 5.90
CA GLY A 764 16.44 18.84 5.07
C GLY A 764 16.56 18.32 3.64
N GLY A 765 15.54 17.60 3.18
CA GLY A 765 15.56 16.95 1.86
C GLY A 765 16.45 15.71 1.76
N GLU A 766 16.83 15.08 2.88
CA GLU A 766 17.72 13.90 2.89
C GLU A 766 17.25 12.75 2.00
N ASP A 767 15.94 12.52 1.86
CA ASP A 767 15.37 11.49 0.99
C ASP A 767 15.58 11.80 -0.50
N ILE A 768 15.54 13.08 -0.89
CA ILE A 768 15.80 13.54 -2.26
C ILE A 768 17.30 13.42 -2.57
N ILE A 769 18.14 13.86 -1.63
CA ILE A 769 19.60 13.76 -1.74
C ILE A 769 20.01 12.28 -1.85
N ALA A 770 19.49 11.43 -0.96
CA ALA A 770 19.78 10.01 -0.95
C ALA A 770 19.30 9.32 -2.23
N ALA A 771 18.08 9.57 -2.70
CA ALA A 771 17.58 8.99 -3.94
C ALA A 771 18.45 9.37 -5.16
N LYS A 772 18.84 10.65 -5.26
CA LYS A 772 19.71 11.14 -6.33
C LYS A 772 21.12 10.53 -6.27
N MET A 773 21.75 10.48 -5.10
CA MET A 773 23.09 9.89 -4.95
C MET A 773 23.11 8.36 -5.07
N ARG A 774 22.02 7.68 -4.67
CA ARG A 774 21.83 6.23 -4.84
C ARG A 774 21.70 5.82 -6.30
N SER A 775 21.14 6.68 -7.14
CA SER A 775 21.02 6.43 -8.60
C SER A 775 22.33 6.57 -9.40
N TYR A 776 23.46 6.86 -8.74
CA TYR A 776 24.78 6.83 -9.39
C TYR A 776 25.23 5.38 -9.62
N ASP A 777 25.61 5.03 -10.85
CA ASP A 777 26.24 3.75 -11.17
C ASP A 777 27.39 3.98 -12.15
N ASN A 778 28.56 3.40 -11.86
CA ASN A 778 29.65 3.31 -12.83
C ASN A 778 30.36 1.94 -12.73
N PRO A 779 30.02 0.97 -13.59
CA PRO A 779 30.65 -0.37 -13.61
C PRO A 779 32.07 -0.38 -14.17
N ALA A 780 32.56 0.75 -14.67
CA ALA A 780 33.91 0.92 -15.22
C ALA A 780 34.63 2.16 -14.63
N ALA A 781 34.26 2.57 -13.40
CA ALA A 781 34.86 3.69 -12.71
C ALA A 781 36.38 3.50 -12.59
N TYR A 782 37.15 4.55 -12.85
CA TYR A 782 38.61 4.46 -12.71
C TYR A 782 39.03 4.52 -11.24
N LYS A 783 40.08 3.77 -10.92
CA LYS A 783 40.80 3.92 -9.65
C LYS A 783 42.16 4.57 -9.87
N VAL A 784 42.66 5.21 -8.81
CA VAL A 784 44.05 5.64 -8.66
C VAL A 784 45.01 4.46 -8.90
N GLY A 785 46.18 4.75 -9.48
CA GLY A 785 47.13 3.72 -9.94
C GLY A 785 46.71 3.01 -11.23
N GLY A 786 45.44 3.05 -11.61
CA GLY A 786 44.91 2.53 -12.87
C GLY A 786 44.18 1.18 -12.75
N GLY A 787 43.51 0.81 -13.84
CA GLY A 787 42.44 -0.19 -13.83
C GLY A 787 41.09 0.44 -13.48
N THR A 788 40.07 -0.41 -13.35
CA THR A 788 38.69 0.00 -13.05
C THR A 788 38.11 -0.79 -11.87
N VAL A 789 37.03 -0.29 -11.30
CA VAL A 789 36.20 -0.88 -10.26
C VAL A 789 34.74 -0.55 -10.56
N HIS A 790 33.79 -1.35 -10.05
CA HIS A 790 32.37 -1.01 -10.10
C HIS A 790 32.03 -0.17 -8.86
N ILE A 791 31.45 1.01 -9.07
CA ILE A 791 30.99 1.90 -8.00
C ILE A 791 29.47 2.04 -8.12
N ASP A 792 28.78 1.38 -7.19
CA ASP A 792 27.35 1.49 -6.94
C ASP A 792 27.10 2.64 -5.96
N GLY A 793 26.18 3.54 -6.29
CA GLY A 793 25.79 4.68 -5.46
C GLY A 793 24.99 4.29 -4.22
N ASN A 794 24.50 3.05 -4.11
CA ASN A 794 23.78 2.51 -2.95
C ASN A 794 24.71 2.16 -1.78
N ARG A 795 25.45 3.17 -1.31
CA ARG A 795 26.56 3.06 -0.36
C ARG A 795 26.62 4.25 0.59
N GLY A 796 27.37 4.09 1.68
CA GLY A 796 27.64 5.17 2.64
C GLY A 796 26.34 5.74 3.22
N ALA A 797 26.29 7.06 3.37
CA ALA A 797 25.17 7.77 3.99
C ALA A 797 23.83 7.64 3.25
N VAL A 798 23.84 7.19 2.00
CA VAL A 798 22.64 7.10 1.15
C VAL A 798 22.26 5.66 0.81
N ALA A 799 22.89 4.68 1.47
CA ALA A 799 22.54 3.27 1.35
C ALA A 799 21.07 3.00 1.71
N GLU A 800 20.51 1.92 1.16
CA GLU A 800 19.14 1.51 1.43
C GLU A 800 18.95 0.89 2.83
N GLY A 801 17.82 1.20 3.48
CA GLY A 801 17.49 0.71 4.82
C GLY A 801 17.85 1.65 5.98
N GLU A 802 18.26 2.89 5.70
CA GLU A 802 18.59 3.92 6.69
C GLU A 802 18.39 5.34 6.10
N SER A 803 18.16 6.35 6.95
CA SER A 803 18.20 7.78 6.60
C SER A 803 19.62 8.33 6.73
N MET A 804 19.97 9.35 5.94
CA MET A 804 21.28 10.00 6.02
C MET A 804 21.56 10.51 7.44
N SER A 805 20.55 11.12 8.06
CA SER A 805 20.65 11.65 9.42
C SER A 805 20.96 10.57 10.44
N GLU A 806 20.32 9.42 10.35
CA GLU A 806 20.62 8.28 11.22
C GLU A 806 22.02 7.74 10.93
N TYR A 807 22.42 7.53 9.68
CA TYR A 807 23.77 7.05 9.34
C TYR A 807 24.87 7.90 9.99
N PHE A 808 24.82 9.23 9.82
CA PHE A 808 25.82 10.14 10.39
C PHE A 808 25.82 10.14 11.94
N TRP A 809 24.65 10.04 12.58
CA TRP A 809 24.56 9.88 14.04
C TRP A 809 25.12 8.54 14.52
N GLY A 810 24.99 7.47 13.73
CA GLY A 810 25.47 6.13 14.07
C GLY A 810 26.99 6.02 14.24
N TYR A 811 27.77 6.85 13.53
CA TYR A 811 29.22 6.99 13.75
C TYR A 811 29.57 7.61 15.11
N THR A 812 28.65 8.37 15.69
CA THR A 812 28.82 9.02 17.00
C THR A 812 28.31 8.11 18.13
N ASN A 813 27.12 7.52 17.97
CA ASN A 813 26.55 6.59 18.94
C ASN A 813 25.55 5.65 18.22
N PRO A 814 25.70 4.31 18.28
CA PRO A 814 24.78 3.39 17.62
C PRO A 814 23.38 3.38 18.25
N ASN A 815 23.26 3.73 19.53
CA ASN A 815 21.99 3.83 20.25
C ASN A 815 21.40 5.22 20.07
N ILE A 816 20.90 5.46 18.85
CA ILE A 816 20.46 6.78 18.37
C ILE A 816 19.17 7.25 19.08
N PRO A 817 19.14 8.50 19.58
CA PRO A 817 17.93 9.12 20.10
C PRO A 817 16.98 9.58 18.97
N PRO A 818 15.68 9.80 19.24
CA PRO A 818 14.80 10.51 18.31
C PRO A 818 15.39 11.87 17.90
N LEU A 819 15.78 11.99 16.62
CA LEU A 819 16.33 13.22 16.05
C LEU A 819 15.27 14.32 15.91
N VAL A 820 13.98 13.96 16.01
CA VAL A 820 12.85 14.88 16.04
C VAL A 820 12.02 14.57 17.28
N VAL A 821 12.02 15.50 18.22
CA VAL A 821 11.00 15.62 19.28
C VAL A 821 10.31 16.98 19.07
N ARG A 822 9.05 17.12 19.43
CA ARG A 822 8.33 18.39 19.58
C ARG A 822 7.42 18.34 20.80
N VAL A 823 7.19 19.50 21.41
CA VAL A 823 6.23 19.66 22.50
C VAL A 823 5.31 20.82 22.18
N LYS A 824 4.01 20.58 22.25
CA LYS A 824 2.97 21.58 21.99
C LYS A 824 2.13 21.78 23.26
N ASP A 825 1.98 23.02 23.71
CA ASP A 825 1.14 23.33 24.87
C ASP A 825 -0.35 23.16 24.53
N LYS A 826 -1.10 22.48 25.40
CA LYS A 826 -2.57 22.33 25.36
C LYS A 826 -3.26 22.93 26.59
N GLY A 827 -2.57 23.77 27.37
CA GLY A 827 -3.04 24.43 28.59
C GLY A 827 -3.01 23.52 29.82
N GLU A 828 -3.81 22.44 29.84
CA GLU A 828 -3.81 21.48 30.95
C GLU A 828 -2.77 20.36 30.80
N THR A 829 -2.24 20.16 29.58
CA THR A 829 -1.24 19.13 29.27
C THR A 829 -0.28 19.60 28.19
N ASN A 830 0.93 19.06 28.20
CA ASN A 830 1.91 19.21 27.13
C ASN A 830 1.90 17.96 26.25
N ARG A 831 1.66 18.13 24.93
CA ARG A 831 1.70 17.04 23.94
C ARG A 831 3.14 16.86 23.47
N VAL A 832 3.84 15.85 24.00
CA VAL A 832 5.16 15.41 23.54
C VAL A 832 4.98 14.42 22.40
N ALA A 833 5.62 14.66 21.25
CA ALA A 833 5.61 13.73 20.10
C ALA A 833 7.00 13.65 19.46
N TRP A 834 7.31 12.54 18.80
CA TRP A 834 8.60 12.32 18.14
C TRP A 834 8.49 11.49 16.85
N GLU A 835 9.46 11.62 15.94
CA GLU A 835 9.58 10.70 14.80
C GLU A 835 10.23 9.39 15.25
N HIS A 836 9.77 8.27 14.69
CA HIS A 836 10.53 7.02 14.75
C HIS A 836 11.73 7.08 13.80
N LEU A 837 12.84 6.47 14.20
CA LEU A 837 13.93 6.10 13.30
C LEU A 837 13.43 5.25 12.12
N SER A 838 14.25 5.16 11.07
CA SER A 838 13.98 4.47 9.81
C SER A 838 14.54 3.05 9.75
N GLY A 839 14.07 2.26 8.77
CA GLY A 839 14.64 0.98 8.34
C GLY A 839 15.19 0.09 9.45
N SER A 840 16.47 -0.32 9.35
CA SER A 840 17.03 -1.31 10.29
C SER A 840 17.09 -0.84 11.76
N ARG A 841 17.29 0.46 12.00
CA ARG A 841 17.30 1.02 13.35
C ARG A 841 15.90 1.26 13.91
N ARG A 842 14.84 1.29 13.08
CA ARG A 842 13.44 1.21 13.54
C ARG A 842 13.18 -0.08 14.30
N ASP A 843 13.61 -1.21 13.74
CA ASP A 843 13.32 -2.53 14.32
C ASP A 843 14.15 -2.83 15.57
N ALA A 844 15.31 -2.20 15.72
CA ALA A 844 16.15 -2.27 16.91
C ALA A 844 15.56 -1.58 18.16
N VAL A 845 14.64 -0.63 18.00
CA VAL A 845 13.98 0.04 19.13
C VAL A 845 12.92 -0.86 19.75
N THR A 846 13.06 -1.12 21.05
CA THR A 846 12.16 -1.94 21.86
C THR A 846 11.10 -1.14 22.62
N GLY A 847 11.35 0.16 22.84
CA GLY A 847 10.44 1.07 23.52
C GLY A 847 11.03 2.47 23.68
N TRP A 848 10.34 3.33 24.43
CA TRP A 848 10.69 4.75 24.61
C TRP A 848 10.64 5.18 26.08
N LYS A 849 11.42 6.20 26.42
CA LYS A 849 11.23 6.99 27.66
C LYS A 849 11.08 8.46 27.36
N VAL A 850 9.99 9.07 27.81
CA VAL A 850 9.85 10.53 27.87
C VAL A 850 10.44 11.01 29.19
N VAL A 851 11.31 12.01 29.14
CA VAL A 851 12.04 12.55 30.30
C VAL A 851 11.84 14.05 30.44
N CYS A 852 11.79 14.52 31.69
CA CYS A 852 11.84 15.94 32.03
C CYS A 852 13.30 16.36 32.28
N VAL A 853 13.88 17.09 31.35
CA VAL A 853 15.29 17.51 31.34
C VAL A 853 15.54 18.53 32.44
N THR A 854 14.65 19.53 32.62
CA THR A 854 14.82 20.56 33.67
C THR A 854 14.67 20.02 35.09
N SER A 855 14.10 18.82 35.26
CA SER A 855 14.10 18.05 36.51
C SER A 855 15.22 16.99 36.55
N GLY A 856 16.39 17.29 36.00
CA GLY A 856 17.57 16.40 36.05
C GLY A 856 17.38 15.09 35.29
N ASN A 857 16.76 15.14 34.10
CA ASN A 857 16.41 13.97 33.27
C ASN A 857 15.49 12.95 33.97
N THR A 858 14.59 13.41 34.86
CA THR A 858 13.59 12.55 35.52
C THR A 858 12.67 11.89 34.48
N VAL A 859 12.55 10.56 34.52
CA VAL A 859 11.65 9.81 33.62
C VAL A 859 10.19 10.11 33.97
N LEU A 860 9.45 10.68 33.02
CA LEU A 860 8.01 10.93 33.15
C LEU A 860 7.19 9.68 32.80
N LYS A 861 7.61 8.95 31.76
CA LYS A 861 6.89 7.76 31.26
C LYS A 861 7.80 6.86 30.44
N THR A 862 7.67 5.54 30.66
CA THR A 862 8.14 4.49 29.73
C THR A 862 6.97 4.01 28.87
N LEU A 863 7.21 3.75 27.58
CA LEU A 863 6.21 3.39 26.58
C LEU A 863 6.71 2.27 25.65
N ASP A 864 5.77 1.52 25.10
CA ASP A 864 6.01 0.51 24.07
C ASP A 864 6.41 1.16 22.74
N LYS A 865 7.13 0.44 21.87
CA LYS A 865 7.75 1.02 20.66
C LYS A 865 6.76 1.68 19.68
N ASP A 866 5.51 1.22 19.66
CA ASP A 866 4.47 1.73 18.76
C ASP A 866 3.84 3.06 19.20
N LYS A 867 4.18 3.57 20.40
CA LYS A 867 3.65 4.84 20.92
C LYS A 867 4.63 5.98 20.70
N LEU A 868 4.32 6.88 19.76
CA LEU A 868 5.13 8.06 19.42
C LEU A 868 4.59 9.41 19.98
N VAL A 869 3.56 9.35 20.82
CA VAL A 869 2.91 10.54 21.42
C VAL A 869 2.60 10.29 22.89
N TYR A 870 2.85 11.29 23.73
CA TYR A 870 2.55 11.28 25.17
C TYR A 870 2.05 12.66 25.64
N ASN A 871 0.89 12.70 26.28
CA ASN A 871 0.37 13.92 26.90
C ASN A 871 0.73 13.94 28.39
N HIS A 872 1.46 14.97 28.82
CA HIS A 872 1.90 15.14 30.21
C HIS A 872 1.12 16.24 30.94
N SER A 873 0.39 15.86 32.00
CA SER A 873 -0.16 16.78 32.99
C SER A 873 0.85 16.93 34.15
N GLY A 874 1.61 18.03 34.16
CA GLY A 874 2.59 18.29 35.23
C GLY A 874 3.58 19.40 34.90
N ASN A 875 4.34 19.80 35.91
CA ASN A 875 5.35 20.86 35.78
C ASN A 875 6.61 20.30 35.13
N CYS A 876 6.77 20.51 33.83
CA CYS A 876 8.05 20.33 33.15
C CYS A 876 8.23 21.39 32.06
N GLU A 877 9.38 22.08 32.10
CA GLU A 877 9.72 23.21 31.24
C GLU A 877 10.59 22.80 30.03
N GLY A 878 11.18 21.60 30.06
CA GLY A 878 12.03 21.08 28.99
C GLY A 878 12.00 19.56 28.94
N TYR A 879 11.63 18.99 27.80
CA TYR A 879 11.41 17.57 27.58
C TYR A 879 12.47 16.97 26.67
N GLY A 880 12.72 15.67 26.83
CA GLY A 880 13.48 14.86 25.88
C GLY A 880 12.84 13.49 25.72
N VAL A 881 13.28 12.73 24.72
CA VAL A 881 12.89 11.33 24.52
C VAL A 881 14.15 10.48 24.34
N LYS A 882 14.18 9.32 25.00
CA LYS A 882 15.18 8.26 24.81
C LYS A 882 14.56 7.07 24.08
N ALA A 883 15.29 6.50 23.12
CA ALA A 883 15.07 5.16 22.60
C ALA A 883 15.58 4.10 23.60
N ILE A 884 14.92 2.94 23.65
CA ILE A 884 15.34 1.77 24.43
C ILE A 884 15.75 0.68 23.44
N TYR A 885 17.00 0.23 23.54
CA TYR A 885 17.58 -0.85 22.74
C TYR A 885 17.78 -2.12 23.59
N ALA A 886 18.26 -3.20 22.98
CA ALA A 886 18.50 -4.46 23.69
C ALA A 886 19.74 -4.43 24.60
N ASP A 887 20.67 -3.49 24.36
CA ASP A 887 21.95 -3.34 25.07
C ASP A 887 22.01 -2.06 25.95
N GLY A 888 21.09 -1.11 25.78
CA GLY A 888 21.07 0.14 26.54
C GLY A 888 19.93 1.09 26.17
N GLU A 889 20.10 2.36 26.54
CA GLU A 889 19.21 3.47 26.19
C GLU A 889 19.99 4.51 25.40
N SER A 890 19.37 5.17 24.44
CA SER A 890 19.92 6.42 23.90
C SER A 890 19.93 7.50 24.99
N GLY A 891 20.64 8.60 24.78
CA GLY A 891 20.29 9.87 25.41
C GLY A 891 19.27 10.65 24.61
N ILE A 892 19.57 11.92 24.37
CA ILE A 892 18.62 12.95 23.92
C ILE A 892 19.34 13.82 22.89
N ALA A 893 18.86 13.89 21.65
CA ALA A 893 19.43 14.79 20.63
C ALA A 893 19.05 16.26 20.85
N TYR A 894 17.78 16.50 21.21
CA TYR A 894 17.21 17.83 21.39
C TYR A 894 16.34 17.90 22.65
N THR A 895 16.40 19.04 23.34
CA THR A 895 15.51 19.36 24.46
C THR A 895 14.45 20.36 23.98
N GLU A 896 13.18 20.00 24.18
CA GLU A 896 12.02 20.78 23.74
C GLU A 896 11.42 21.54 24.91
N ALA A 897 11.29 22.87 24.82
CA ALA A 897 10.29 23.59 25.60
C ALA A 897 8.91 23.43 24.93
N PRO A 898 7.79 23.59 25.66
CA PRO A 898 6.47 23.74 25.05
C PRO A 898 6.41 24.93 24.08
N GLU A 899 5.96 24.68 22.85
CA GLU A 899 5.59 25.68 21.83
C GLU A 899 4.09 26.02 21.86
#